data_AF-A0A9D5YNQ9-F1
#
_entry.id   AF-A0A9D5YNQ9-F1
#
_cell.length_a   1.000
_cell.length_b   1.000
_cell.length_c   1.000
_cell.angle_alpha   90.00
_cell.angle_beta   90.00
_cell.angle_gamma   90.00
#
_symmetry.space_group_name_H-M   'P 1'
#
loop_
_entity.id
_entity.type
_entity.pdbx_description
1 polymer ?
#
loop_
_entity_poly.entity_id
_entity_poly.type
_entity_poly.pdbx_seq_one_letter_code
_entity_poly.pdbx_strand_id
1 'polypeptide(L)'
;MKKRLLTPILIVFLLIGMLPVGAEEAKTFSDVPEGHAAYEAVQFLVGKEIINGKTATEFCPNDGLKREEFAKILTQAAKLGDGSGAPIFSDVPANTWFVPYVGAAAKANYMSGISQNEFGVGLMLSRQDLAVIIIRWAEKINMVLESDSSVLFADNSDIADYAKDAVSKAAAYGIMEARENNCFMPKEIATRAEAACAVYNLLMAERENSEQQGRWSKSKNKWDGPYDFDPDDKLMENMPKPYSVENWPTTELYFEDFNDDDYGELTYSYGGGNWYRSPNAGPDGSGCIVAEDGATAVFNYYNDDLEAGDVLVIKCKLKAENISGSGNYRAILSVYDDKGNWLGESGGGSKGLLRASTDGWIEEQFITSIPEDPNALSKKKYVFHIQCYMYNLTGKVYFDDYSIRTLLYDPLETVLMTPNYKGLIYGEGGVGDIALRAHVNDWNGGYDLNNFIFKSQVVDEDDNVYMESVTEDVTPVMDVYFSSKDLKMNEDYYLENFLINKETNEVIVKRSWTLRKRPEDYRPKIYIDEDCRLIKNGEPDIHTSIFHYSREADGGFDLSQTIGTDVEAYHNNGMAWWYAFANLTEVQKDVVALEEANKGMVLSTGPFRFGGMLYQEIYNHIKEQPDVRGYLGRMIDYYKDLPIIDLYYTQDEIGGTNMGEELRWQNEIIAEHDLDHPTFGAICAKDEKNPGVWAKTTDIITSDPYPATGLPDQDLYEVTDFVSYLRDSNPNRPVGVILQGFYFSGRGNKLGKDMRGPTQEEFRNMAFQAIIEGACMLDCYAWDKKITPSPGRNIEDEWVERQEVFSEVEKLEPIMVSNLPAPYYEVKGGGKWLNSMTRRYDGKSYLFAVNNQKTTKFARFYLDGVKKITGMYSGQTYEADREGWFEIEFPAYMVEVFEYEQADYKSSHAELERFGIMDTEGNGFIMQNSEDEIPTFLIEKDTDEVTFGYQVSDYSTLYVNGEKVEKGDVINIGGLSEIKVKVVSEDGRFTTEKTFALERR
;
A
#
# COMPACT_ATOMS: atom_id res chain seq x y z
N MET A 1 22.20 -44.52 -55.79
CA MET A 1 23.44 -44.42 -55.00
C MET A 1 23.03 -44.01 -53.59
N LYS A 2 22.83 -44.95 -52.66
CA LYS A 2 23.79 -45.37 -51.61
C LYS A 2 24.36 -44.21 -50.77
N LYS A 3 23.88 -44.13 -49.50
CA LYS A 3 24.64 -44.02 -48.22
C LYS A 3 25.42 -42.71 -47.99
N ARG A 4 25.53 -42.09 -46.81
CA ARG A 4 25.31 -42.40 -45.38
C ARG A 4 25.55 -41.07 -44.62
N LEU A 5 24.72 -40.69 -43.63
CA LEU A 5 24.94 -40.90 -42.17
C LEU A 5 26.18 -40.18 -41.61
N LEU A 6 25.93 -39.03 -40.98
CA LEU A 6 26.64 -38.31 -39.89
C LEU A 6 25.94 -36.93 -39.91
N THR A 7 25.08 -36.54 -38.97
CA THR A 7 25.36 -36.44 -37.53
C THR A 7 24.05 -36.27 -36.74
N PRO A 8 23.45 -37.34 -36.18
CA PRO A 8 22.54 -37.24 -35.03
C PRO A 8 23.32 -37.31 -33.69
N ILE A 9 24.60 -36.94 -33.68
CA ILE A 9 25.47 -36.99 -32.49
C ILE A 9 25.48 -35.64 -31.74
N LEU A 10 25.14 -34.52 -32.39
CA LEU A 10 25.16 -33.20 -31.72
C LEU A 10 23.92 -32.95 -30.86
N ILE A 11 22.76 -33.48 -31.24
CA ILE A 11 21.49 -33.29 -30.51
C ILE A 11 21.37 -34.27 -29.33
N VAL A 12 22.03 -35.44 -29.39
CA VAL A 12 22.12 -36.36 -28.24
C VAL A 12 23.14 -35.87 -27.20
N PHE A 13 24.16 -35.10 -27.57
CA PHE A 13 25.06 -34.46 -26.58
C PHE A 13 24.45 -33.22 -25.91
N LEU A 14 23.53 -32.50 -26.57
CA LEU A 14 22.79 -31.38 -25.96
C LEU A 14 21.60 -31.84 -25.09
N LEU A 15 21.06 -33.04 -25.32
CA LEU A 15 19.97 -33.63 -24.51
C LEU A 15 20.44 -34.55 -23.37
N ILE A 16 21.74 -34.81 -23.22
CA ILE A 16 22.32 -35.56 -22.08
C ILE A 16 22.92 -34.61 -21.02
N GLY A 17 22.95 -33.29 -21.29
CA GLY A 17 23.40 -32.26 -20.34
C GLY A 17 22.34 -31.81 -19.30
N MET A 18 21.09 -32.30 -19.41
CA MET A 18 20.05 -32.16 -18.39
C MET A 18 19.71 -33.54 -17.82
N LEU A 19 20.70 -34.23 -17.30
CA LEU A 19 20.40 -34.97 -16.07
C LEU A 19 20.26 -33.89 -14.99
N PRO A 20 19.30 -33.99 -14.05
CA PRO A 20 19.44 -33.22 -12.83
C PRO A 20 20.86 -33.52 -12.35
N VAL A 21 21.70 -32.48 -12.23
CA VAL A 21 22.77 -32.54 -11.23
C VAL A 21 21.99 -32.92 -10.00
N GLY A 22 22.12 -34.19 -9.59
CA GLY A 22 21.33 -34.71 -8.48
C GLY A 22 21.47 -33.68 -7.39
N ALA A 23 20.34 -33.23 -6.81
CA ALA A 23 20.36 -32.46 -5.59
C ALA A 23 21.41 -33.15 -4.70
N GLU A 24 22.55 -32.49 -4.49
CA GLU A 24 23.62 -33.10 -3.73
C GLU A 24 23.00 -33.23 -2.35
N GLU A 25 22.65 -34.47 -1.97
CA GLU A 25 22.02 -34.75 -0.69
C GLU A 25 22.83 -34.00 0.36
N ALA A 26 22.18 -33.08 1.07
CA ALA A 26 22.81 -32.31 2.12
C ALA A 26 23.59 -33.28 3.01
N LYS A 27 24.89 -33.06 3.12
CA LYS A 27 25.80 -34.01 3.76
C LYS A 27 25.52 -33.97 5.26
N THR A 28 24.65 -34.87 5.72
CA THR A 28 24.21 -34.94 7.11
C THR A 28 25.15 -35.85 7.92
N PHE A 29 25.40 -35.45 9.17
CA PHE A 29 26.23 -36.22 10.10
C PHE A 29 25.35 -36.78 11.21
N SER A 30 25.50 -38.08 11.51
CA SER A 30 24.64 -38.75 12.50
C SER A 30 24.82 -38.23 13.92
N ASP A 31 25.97 -37.61 14.21
CA ASP A 31 26.33 -37.01 15.49
C ASP A 31 26.05 -35.50 15.58
N VAL A 32 25.48 -34.91 14.52
CA VAL A 32 24.96 -33.53 14.50
C VAL A 32 23.57 -33.55 13.84
N PRO A 33 22.53 -34.06 14.52
CA PRO A 33 21.15 -34.04 14.00
C PRO A 33 20.57 -32.61 13.96
N GLU A 34 19.45 -32.42 13.28
CA GLU A 34 18.78 -31.12 13.08
C GLU A 34 18.52 -30.33 14.37
N GLY A 35 18.24 -31.01 15.49
CA GLY A 35 18.09 -30.37 16.81
C GLY A 35 19.39 -30.06 17.56
N HIS A 36 20.56 -30.25 16.96
CA HIS A 36 21.85 -29.97 17.58
C HIS A 36 22.22 -28.48 17.38
N ALA A 37 22.72 -27.79 18.42
CA ALA A 37 23.00 -26.35 18.38
C ALA A 37 23.99 -25.91 17.27
N ALA A 38 24.84 -26.81 16.81
CA ALA A 38 25.79 -26.57 15.72
C ALA A 38 25.31 -27.05 14.34
N TYR A 39 24.06 -27.52 14.20
CA TYR A 39 23.56 -28.11 12.97
C TYR A 39 23.69 -27.18 11.76
N GLU A 40 23.13 -25.97 11.86
CA GLU A 40 23.16 -24.98 10.78
C GLU A 40 24.60 -24.59 10.41
N ALA A 41 25.42 -24.25 11.41
CA ALA A 41 26.81 -23.88 11.20
C ALA A 41 27.61 -24.99 10.50
N VAL A 42 27.38 -26.25 10.88
CA VAL A 42 28.04 -27.40 10.25
C VAL A 42 27.55 -27.61 8.82
N GLN A 43 26.24 -27.57 8.56
CA GLN A 43 25.68 -27.72 7.22
C GLN A 43 26.20 -26.61 6.28
N PHE A 44 26.17 -25.36 6.73
CA PHE A 44 26.65 -24.22 5.97
C PHE A 44 28.13 -24.35 5.61
N LEU A 45 29.00 -24.58 6.61
CA LEU A 45 30.44 -24.61 6.38
C LEU A 45 30.89 -25.85 5.59
N VAL A 46 30.18 -26.97 5.71
CA VAL A 46 30.43 -28.18 4.90
C VAL A 46 29.99 -27.96 3.46
N GLY A 47 28.81 -27.36 3.24
CA GLY A 47 28.33 -26.99 1.90
C GLY A 47 29.23 -25.97 1.19
N LYS A 48 29.95 -25.13 1.94
CA LYS A 48 30.97 -24.21 1.41
C LYS A 48 32.38 -24.82 1.32
N GLU A 49 32.53 -26.11 1.61
CA GLU A 49 33.81 -26.84 1.63
C GLU A 49 34.88 -26.25 2.60
N ILE A 50 34.44 -25.46 3.59
CA ILE A 50 35.30 -24.80 4.60
C ILE A 50 35.74 -25.79 5.68
N ILE A 51 34.83 -26.68 6.09
CA ILE A 51 35.10 -27.75 7.05
C ILE A 51 34.56 -29.07 6.51
N ASN A 52 35.18 -30.18 6.92
CA ASN A 52 34.74 -31.53 6.55
C ASN A 52 34.52 -32.36 7.81
N GLY A 53 33.66 -33.37 7.72
CA GLY A 53 33.54 -34.43 8.73
C GLY A 53 34.85 -35.19 8.92
N LYS A 54 35.03 -35.81 10.08
CA LYS A 54 36.18 -36.69 10.35
C LYS A 54 36.03 -38.02 9.61
N THR A 55 34.80 -38.44 9.38
CA THR A 55 34.44 -39.57 8.52
C THR A 55 33.35 -39.15 7.53
N ALA A 56 32.88 -40.08 6.69
CA ALA A 56 31.77 -39.82 5.78
C ALA A 56 30.44 -39.55 6.51
N THR A 57 30.29 -40.01 7.76
CA THR A 57 29.02 -39.97 8.52
C THR A 57 29.13 -39.26 9.87
N GLU A 58 30.34 -38.96 10.34
CA GLU A 58 30.58 -38.34 11.65
C GLU A 58 31.38 -37.03 11.52
N PHE A 59 30.88 -35.99 12.18
CA PHE A 59 31.54 -34.68 12.28
C PHE A 59 32.50 -34.59 13.48
N CYS A 60 32.20 -35.34 14.54
CA CYS A 60 32.81 -35.35 15.86
C CYS A 60 32.73 -33.97 16.54
N PRO A 61 31.52 -33.46 16.87
CA PRO A 61 31.31 -32.09 17.34
C PRO A 61 32.04 -31.75 18.64
N ASN A 62 32.24 -32.73 19.52
CA ASN A 62 32.86 -32.57 20.84
C ASN A 62 34.39 -32.74 20.85
N ASP A 63 35.01 -33.09 19.71
CA ASP A 63 36.46 -33.22 19.63
C ASP A 63 37.11 -31.84 19.77
N GLY A 64 38.23 -31.79 20.51
CA GLY A 64 39.06 -30.59 20.60
C GLY A 64 39.75 -30.27 19.28
N LEU A 65 39.84 -28.99 18.96
CA LEU A 65 40.45 -28.53 17.71
C LEU A 65 41.92 -28.14 17.91
N LYS A 66 42.82 -28.65 17.06
CA LYS A 66 44.22 -28.23 17.07
C LYS A 66 44.43 -26.92 16.32
N ARG A 67 45.48 -26.17 16.69
CA ARG A 67 45.82 -24.88 16.07
C ARG A 67 46.03 -24.97 14.56
N GLU A 68 46.68 -26.02 14.07
CA GLU A 68 46.89 -26.24 12.63
C GLU A 68 45.60 -26.65 11.88
N GLU A 69 44.64 -27.29 12.55
CA GLU A 69 43.34 -27.63 11.99
C GLU A 69 42.46 -26.37 11.87
N PHE A 70 42.49 -25.50 12.88
CA PHE A 70 41.78 -24.22 12.81
C PHE A 70 42.41 -23.28 11.78
N ALA A 71 43.74 -23.26 11.63
CA ALA A 71 44.40 -22.47 10.60
C ALA A 71 43.89 -22.82 9.19
N LYS A 72 43.61 -24.10 8.93
CA LYS A 72 42.98 -24.53 7.66
C LYS A 72 41.57 -23.98 7.51
N ILE A 73 40.71 -24.18 8.52
CA ILE A 73 39.32 -23.68 8.51
C ILE A 73 39.30 -22.17 8.26
N LEU A 74 40.10 -21.42 9.01
CA LEU A 74 40.25 -19.97 8.90
C LEU A 74 40.72 -19.53 7.50
N THR A 75 41.75 -20.20 6.96
CA THR A 75 42.28 -19.86 5.62
C THR A 75 41.23 -20.10 4.53
N GLN A 76 40.47 -21.19 4.63
CA GLN A 76 39.40 -21.50 3.69
C GLN A 76 38.23 -20.52 3.81
N ALA A 77 37.79 -20.24 5.04
CA ALA A 77 36.69 -19.32 5.32
C ALA A 77 37.01 -17.88 4.88
N ALA A 78 38.20 -17.38 5.23
CA ALA A 78 38.66 -16.04 4.86
C ALA A 78 39.23 -15.96 3.42
N LYS A 79 39.18 -17.06 2.64
CA LYS A 79 39.67 -17.16 1.25
C LYS A 79 41.10 -16.63 1.06
N LEU A 80 42.00 -16.94 1.99
CA LEU A 80 43.38 -16.42 1.93
C LEU A 80 44.18 -17.10 0.82
N GLY A 81 45.00 -16.30 0.12
CA GLY A 81 45.89 -16.78 -0.95
C GLY A 81 47.08 -17.61 -0.45
N ASP A 82 48.01 -17.93 -1.35
CA ASP A 82 49.14 -18.82 -1.01
C ASP A 82 50.06 -18.26 0.10
N GLY A 83 50.49 -19.16 0.98
CA GLY A 83 51.39 -18.88 2.10
C GLY A 83 52.87 -18.79 1.71
N SER A 84 53.21 -18.61 0.42
CA SER A 84 54.61 -18.54 -0.01
C SER A 84 55.30 -17.30 0.60
N GLY A 85 56.43 -17.53 1.28
CA GLY A 85 57.23 -16.49 1.96
C GLY A 85 56.85 -16.17 3.42
N ALA A 86 56.03 -16.97 4.10
CA ALA A 86 55.65 -16.77 5.50
C ALA A 86 56.80 -17.08 6.52
N PRO A 87 56.73 -16.59 7.77
CA PRO A 87 57.72 -16.88 8.82
C PRO A 87 57.89 -18.40 9.06
N ILE A 88 59.13 -18.88 9.09
CA ILE A 88 59.43 -20.29 9.37
C ILE A 88 59.36 -20.50 10.88
N PHE A 89 58.20 -20.89 11.39
CA PHE A 89 58.10 -21.41 12.75
C PHE A 89 58.87 -22.74 12.83
N SER A 90 59.71 -22.92 13.86
CA SER A 90 60.58 -24.09 13.99
C SER A 90 59.82 -25.41 14.21
N ASP A 91 58.57 -25.33 14.67
CA ASP A 91 57.67 -26.45 14.91
C ASP A 91 56.74 -26.75 13.72
N VAL A 92 56.95 -26.12 12.56
CA VAL A 92 56.21 -26.37 11.31
C VAL A 92 57.16 -27.04 10.30
N PRO A 93 57.22 -28.39 10.24
CA PRO A 93 58.14 -29.07 9.34
C PRO A 93 57.80 -28.81 7.86
N ALA A 94 58.83 -28.59 7.05
CA ALA A 94 58.65 -28.50 5.60
C ALA A 94 58.03 -29.81 5.07
N ASN A 95 57.00 -29.70 4.22
CA ASN A 95 56.22 -30.80 3.62
C ASN A 95 55.09 -31.43 4.48
N THR A 96 54.53 -30.72 5.47
CA THR A 96 53.25 -31.15 6.08
C THR A 96 52.04 -30.51 5.38
N TRP A 97 50.85 -31.13 5.53
CA TRP A 97 49.62 -30.65 4.87
C TRP A 97 49.17 -29.27 5.35
N PHE A 98 49.57 -28.87 6.57
CA PHE A 98 49.15 -27.61 7.19
C PHE A 98 50.08 -26.43 6.91
N VAL A 99 51.27 -26.65 6.33
CA VAL A 99 52.21 -25.58 5.95
C VAL A 99 51.54 -24.44 5.17
N PRO A 100 50.75 -24.68 4.10
CA PRO A 100 50.16 -23.58 3.32
C PRO A 100 49.17 -22.75 4.15
N TYR A 101 48.37 -23.39 5.02
CA TYR A 101 47.36 -22.71 5.82
C TYR A 101 47.97 -21.92 6.99
N VAL A 102 48.93 -22.52 7.69
CA VAL A 102 49.69 -21.83 8.76
C VAL A 102 50.45 -20.63 8.18
N GLY A 103 51.07 -20.79 7.02
CA GLY A 103 51.78 -19.71 6.33
C GLY A 103 50.83 -18.58 5.90
N ALA A 104 49.68 -18.90 5.31
CA ALA A 104 48.69 -17.92 4.88
C ALA A 104 48.09 -17.13 6.06
N ALA A 105 47.64 -17.83 7.10
CA ALA A 105 47.06 -17.22 8.30
C ALA A 105 48.06 -16.33 9.06
N ALA A 106 49.34 -16.74 9.13
CA ALA A 106 50.40 -15.94 9.75
C ALA A 106 50.78 -14.72 8.91
N LYS A 107 50.95 -14.88 7.59
CA LYS A 107 51.28 -13.78 6.66
C LYS A 107 50.19 -12.71 6.64
N ALA A 108 48.93 -13.11 6.71
CA ALA A 108 47.79 -12.19 6.78
C ALA A 108 47.53 -11.66 8.20
N ASN A 109 48.32 -12.05 9.20
CA ASN A 109 48.17 -11.67 10.61
C ASN A 109 46.83 -12.06 11.24
N TYR A 110 46.14 -13.08 10.71
CA TYR A 110 44.92 -13.63 11.31
C TYR A 110 45.25 -14.54 12.50
N MET A 111 46.31 -15.35 12.41
CA MET A 111 46.84 -16.13 13.52
C MET A 111 48.32 -15.79 13.79
N SER A 112 48.67 -15.63 15.07
CA SER A 112 50.06 -15.52 15.52
C SER A 112 50.53 -16.84 16.13
N GLY A 113 51.83 -17.09 16.10
CA GLY A 113 52.43 -18.18 16.88
C GLY A 113 52.32 -17.94 18.39
N ILE A 114 52.49 -19.00 19.18
CA ILE A 114 52.54 -18.93 20.64
C ILE A 114 53.83 -18.26 21.13
N SER A 115 54.84 -18.16 20.26
CA SER A 115 56.07 -17.38 20.46
C SER A 115 56.54 -16.81 19.12
N GLN A 116 57.64 -16.04 19.13
CA GLN A 116 58.25 -15.54 17.89
C GLN A 116 58.76 -16.65 16.96
N ASN A 117 59.06 -17.84 17.51
CA ASN A 117 59.67 -18.95 16.76
C ASN A 117 58.76 -20.18 16.64
N GLU A 118 57.66 -20.27 17.41
CA GLU A 118 56.80 -21.46 17.43
C GLU A 118 55.33 -21.10 17.15
N PHE A 119 54.70 -21.85 16.26
CA PHE A 119 53.28 -21.71 15.95
C PHE A 119 52.39 -22.35 17.03
N GLY A 120 52.86 -23.42 17.65
CA GLY A 120 52.12 -24.28 18.55
C GLY A 120 51.45 -25.46 17.84
N VAL A 121 52.08 -26.04 16.81
CA VAL A 121 51.53 -27.20 16.09
C VAL A 121 51.29 -28.37 17.04
N GLY A 122 50.11 -28.99 16.93
CA GLY A 122 49.70 -30.11 17.79
C GLY A 122 49.08 -29.69 19.12
N LEU A 123 49.14 -28.41 19.48
CA LEU A 123 48.45 -27.89 20.66
C LEU A 123 46.96 -27.68 20.36
N MET A 124 46.14 -27.98 21.36
CA MET A 124 44.70 -27.70 21.32
C MET A 124 44.46 -26.20 21.50
N LEU A 125 43.41 -25.69 20.84
CA LEU A 125 42.99 -24.30 20.95
C LEU A 125 42.09 -24.13 22.17
N SER A 126 42.40 -23.16 23.03
CA SER A 126 41.50 -22.78 24.12
C SER A 126 40.35 -21.90 23.61
N ARG A 127 39.23 -21.85 24.33
CA ARG A 127 38.10 -20.96 23.98
C ARG A 127 38.49 -19.49 23.94
N GLN A 128 39.36 -19.03 24.86
CA GLN A 128 39.85 -17.64 24.83
C GLN A 128 40.78 -17.36 23.63
N ASP A 129 41.57 -18.36 23.19
CA ASP A 129 42.42 -18.20 22.00
C ASP A 129 41.57 -18.18 20.72
N LEU A 130 40.51 -18.98 20.65
CA LEU A 130 39.55 -18.94 19.55
C LEU A 130 38.91 -17.55 19.41
N ALA A 131 38.44 -16.97 20.52
CA ALA A 131 37.87 -15.61 20.53
C ALA A 131 38.86 -14.57 20.01
N VAL A 132 40.12 -14.62 20.48
CA VAL A 132 41.18 -13.70 20.02
C VAL A 132 41.44 -13.81 18.52
N ILE A 133 41.43 -15.02 17.97
CA ILE A 133 41.67 -15.23 16.53
C ILE A 133 40.48 -14.74 15.70
N ILE A 134 39.26 -15.07 16.13
CA ILE A 134 38.02 -14.69 15.43
C ILE A 134 37.82 -13.17 15.44
N ILE A 135 38.01 -12.48 16.57
CA ILE A 135 37.88 -11.03 16.63
C ILE A 135 38.98 -10.33 15.83
N ARG A 136 40.20 -10.86 15.84
CA ARG A 136 41.26 -10.35 14.97
C ARG A 136 40.92 -10.52 13.50
N TRP A 137 40.23 -11.60 13.13
CA TRP A 137 39.70 -11.75 11.78
C TRP A 137 38.67 -10.68 11.49
N ALA A 138 37.65 -10.51 12.33
CA ALA A 138 36.64 -9.45 12.18
C ALA A 138 37.25 -8.05 11.97
N GLU A 139 38.23 -7.67 12.80
CA GLU A 139 38.90 -6.36 12.70
C GLU A 139 39.67 -6.19 11.37
N LYS A 140 40.22 -7.28 10.82
CA LYS A 140 40.97 -7.28 9.56
C LYS A 140 40.09 -7.17 8.31
N ILE A 141 38.82 -7.57 8.41
CA ILE A 141 37.79 -7.33 7.40
C ILE A 141 37.03 -6.02 7.67
N ASN A 142 37.62 -5.11 8.46
CA ASN A 142 37.10 -3.77 8.80
C ASN A 142 35.78 -3.76 9.59
N MET A 143 35.44 -4.84 10.30
CA MET A 143 34.30 -4.80 11.21
C MET A 143 34.63 -3.95 12.45
N VAL A 144 33.77 -2.97 12.74
CA VAL A 144 33.85 -2.18 13.98
C VAL A 144 33.09 -2.93 15.08
N LEU A 145 33.84 -3.55 15.99
CA LEU A 145 33.30 -4.28 17.14
C LEU A 145 33.67 -3.54 18.42
N GLU A 146 32.68 -3.09 19.19
CA GLU A 146 32.90 -2.43 20.48
C GLU A 146 32.86 -3.46 21.63
N SER A 147 33.73 -3.28 22.62
CA SER A 147 33.66 -4.09 23.84
C SER A 147 32.46 -3.65 24.68
N ASP A 148 31.60 -4.57 25.07
CA ASP A 148 30.54 -4.29 26.03
C ASP A 148 30.98 -4.69 27.44
N SER A 149 31.23 -3.67 28.27
CA SER A 149 31.61 -3.86 29.68
C SER A 149 30.48 -4.41 30.56
N SER A 150 29.23 -4.43 30.07
CA SER A 150 28.07 -5.00 30.74
C SER A 150 28.00 -6.53 30.62
N VAL A 151 28.68 -7.11 29.60
CA VAL A 151 28.80 -8.56 29.43
C VAL A 151 29.80 -9.10 30.46
N LEU A 152 29.26 -9.65 31.55
CA LEU A 152 30.03 -10.26 32.64
C LEU A 152 29.78 -11.76 32.70
N PHE A 153 30.84 -12.54 32.47
CA PHE A 153 30.84 -13.98 32.72
C PHE A 153 31.10 -14.28 34.19
N ALA A 154 30.52 -15.36 34.70
CA ALA A 154 30.73 -15.81 36.07
C ALA A 154 32.21 -16.14 36.37
N ASP A 155 32.98 -16.50 35.34
CA ASP A 155 34.41 -16.80 35.37
C ASP A 155 35.28 -15.72 34.69
N ASN A 156 34.81 -14.46 34.64
CA ASN A 156 35.54 -13.35 34.02
C ASN A 156 36.95 -13.14 34.61
N SER A 157 37.17 -13.50 35.88
CA SER A 157 38.50 -13.46 36.52
C SER A 157 39.50 -14.50 35.98
N ASP A 158 39.01 -15.55 35.33
CA ASP A 158 39.85 -16.60 34.72
C ASP A 158 40.28 -16.29 33.29
N ILE A 159 39.71 -15.25 32.66
CA ILE A 159 40.06 -14.81 31.31
C ILE A 159 41.41 -14.07 31.37
N ALA A 160 42.38 -14.52 30.57
CA ALA A 160 43.68 -13.89 30.49
C ALA A 160 43.59 -12.45 29.97
N ASP A 161 44.44 -11.54 30.46
CA ASP A 161 44.39 -10.11 30.11
C ASP A 161 44.43 -9.84 28.60
N TYR A 162 45.16 -10.66 27.83
CA TYR A 162 45.24 -10.53 26.36
C TYR A 162 43.93 -10.90 25.63
N ALA A 163 43.04 -11.65 26.28
CA ALA A 163 41.82 -12.18 25.68
C ALA A 163 40.55 -11.47 26.16
N LYS A 164 40.61 -10.65 27.23
CA LYS A 164 39.43 -9.98 27.81
C LYS A 164 38.64 -9.16 26.80
N ASP A 165 39.34 -8.34 26.02
CA ASP A 165 38.71 -7.50 24.99
C ASP A 165 38.04 -8.35 23.90
N ALA A 166 38.74 -9.37 23.38
CA ALA A 166 38.21 -10.25 22.35
C ALA A 166 37.03 -11.11 22.86
N VAL A 167 37.08 -11.60 24.09
CA VAL A 167 35.98 -12.37 24.67
C VAL A 167 34.75 -11.49 24.89
N SER A 168 34.93 -10.25 25.38
CA SER A 168 33.84 -9.28 25.51
C SER A 168 33.20 -8.95 24.16
N LYS A 169 34.00 -8.63 23.13
CA LYS A 169 33.50 -8.37 21.77
C LYS A 169 32.80 -9.59 21.16
N ALA A 170 33.39 -10.78 21.26
CA ALA A 170 32.81 -11.99 20.68
C ALA A 170 31.46 -12.34 21.32
N ALA A 171 31.32 -12.09 22.62
CA ALA A 171 30.08 -12.32 23.34
C ALA A 171 29.01 -11.27 23.04
N ALA A 172 29.38 -9.98 23.02
CA ALA A 172 28.46 -8.87 22.76
C ALA A 172 27.79 -8.97 21.37
N TYR A 173 28.50 -9.55 20.39
CA TYR A 173 28.02 -9.71 19.02
C TYR A 173 27.53 -11.13 18.70
N GLY A 174 27.32 -11.99 19.71
CA GLY A 174 26.82 -13.36 19.49
C GLY A 174 27.75 -14.27 18.68
N ILE A 175 29.01 -13.87 18.49
CA ILE A 175 30.00 -14.65 17.73
C ILE A 175 30.45 -15.88 18.54
N MET A 176 30.55 -15.73 19.87
CA MET A 176 30.81 -16.85 20.78
C MET A 176 29.96 -16.70 22.04
N GLU A 177 29.31 -17.79 22.45
CA GLU A 177 28.38 -17.77 23.59
C GLU A 177 28.99 -18.35 24.87
N ALA A 178 28.40 -18.00 26.02
CA ALA A 178 28.68 -18.68 27.29
C ALA A 178 28.28 -20.16 27.22
N ARG A 179 28.90 -21.00 28.04
CA ARG A 179 28.38 -22.33 28.36
C ARG A 179 27.41 -22.22 29.56
N GLU A 180 27.07 -23.37 30.15
CA GLU A 180 26.23 -23.48 31.32
C GLU A 180 26.62 -22.51 32.45
N ASN A 181 25.61 -22.00 33.17
CA ASN A 181 25.76 -21.08 34.30
C ASN A 181 26.45 -19.74 33.98
N ASN A 182 26.38 -19.29 32.72
CA ASN A 182 27.00 -18.04 32.26
C ASN A 182 28.54 -18.02 32.44
N CYS A 183 29.19 -19.18 32.28
CA CYS A 183 30.65 -19.30 32.29
C CYS A 183 31.19 -19.35 30.85
N PHE A 184 32.18 -18.52 30.52
CA PHE A 184 32.84 -18.56 29.21
C PHE A 184 33.80 -19.74 29.07
N MET A 185 34.32 -20.26 30.17
CA MET A 185 35.30 -21.34 30.27
C MET A 185 36.58 -21.05 29.45
N PRO A 186 37.30 -19.95 29.74
CA PRO A 186 38.37 -19.43 28.88
C PRO A 186 39.53 -20.39 28.65
N LYS A 187 39.84 -21.23 29.65
CA LYS A 187 40.97 -22.19 29.63
C LYS A 187 40.60 -23.55 29.05
N GLU A 188 39.31 -23.83 28.85
CA GLU A 188 38.84 -25.09 28.28
C GLU A 188 39.13 -25.16 26.79
N ILE A 189 39.23 -26.38 26.27
CA ILE A 189 39.47 -26.62 24.85
C ILE A 189 38.22 -26.28 24.03
N ALA A 190 38.42 -25.52 22.96
CA ALA A 190 37.38 -25.23 21.98
C ALA A 190 37.06 -26.48 21.15
N THR A 191 35.79 -26.84 21.09
CA THR A 191 35.35 -28.01 20.32
C THR A 191 35.23 -27.67 18.83
N ARG A 192 35.19 -28.71 17.98
CA ARG A 192 34.93 -28.56 16.55
C ARG A 192 33.61 -27.86 16.25
N ALA A 193 32.56 -28.16 17.03
CA ALA A 193 31.27 -27.49 16.91
C ALA A 193 31.36 -26.00 17.27
N GLU A 194 32.03 -25.66 18.38
CA GLU A 194 32.18 -24.26 18.79
C GLU A 194 33.00 -23.44 17.79
N ALA A 195 34.05 -24.03 17.21
CA ALA A 195 34.82 -23.40 16.14
C ALA A 195 33.98 -23.21 14.87
N ALA A 196 33.12 -24.17 14.52
CA ALA A 196 32.21 -24.05 13.38
C ALA A 196 31.18 -22.94 13.61
N CYS A 197 30.54 -22.89 14.77
CA CYS A 197 29.61 -21.82 15.16
C CYS A 197 30.30 -20.45 15.13
N ALA A 198 31.50 -20.31 15.71
CA ALA A 198 32.19 -19.02 15.73
C ALA A 198 32.56 -18.50 14.33
N VAL A 199 32.97 -19.40 13.42
CA VAL A 199 33.26 -19.04 12.03
C VAL A 199 31.97 -18.70 11.27
N TYR A 200 30.91 -19.49 11.45
CA TYR A 200 29.61 -19.24 10.84
C TYR A 200 29.04 -17.90 11.30
N ASN A 201 28.97 -17.66 12.62
CA ASN A 201 28.44 -16.44 13.20
C ASN A 201 29.26 -15.21 12.76
N LEU A 202 30.59 -15.32 12.66
CA LEU A 202 31.40 -14.23 12.12
C LEU A 202 31.11 -13.96 10.63
N LEU A 203 30.95 -15.00 9.80
CA LEU A 203 30.62 -14.81 8.38
C LEU A 203 29.22 -14.21 8.18
N MET A 204 28.26 -14.57 9.04
CA MET A 204 26.93 -13.94 9.05
C MET A 204 27.03 -12.48 9.51
N ALA A 205 27.79 -12.20 10.57
CA ALA A 205 28.01 -10.84 11.05
C ALA A 205 28.81 -9.97 10.06
N GLU A 206 29.76 -10.54 9.30
CA GLU A 206 30.49 -9.85 8.21
C GLU A 206 29.53 -9.45 7.09
N ARG A 207 28.63 -10.36 6.70
CA ARG A 207 27.58 -10.08 5.72
C ARG A 207 26.74 -8.88 6.19
N GLU A 208 26.25 -8.92 7.42
CA GLU A 208 25.50 -7.83 8.04
C GLU A 208 26.30 -6.51 8.14
N ASN A 209 27.61 -6.56 8.44
CA ASN A 209 28.46 -5.36 8.59
C ASN A 209 28.87 -4.74 7.23
N SER A 210 29.11 -5.58 6.21
CA SER A 210 29.39 -5.12 4.85
C SER A 210 28.18 -4.41 4.21
N GLU A 211 26.98 -4.84 4.57
CA GLU A 211 25.70 -4.21 4.22
C GLU A 211 25.47 -2.92 5.05
N GLN A 212 25.90 -2.88 6.31
CA GLN A 212 25.86 -1.67 7.15
C GLN A 212 26.84 -0.57 6.68
N GLN A 213 28.10 -0.86 6.34
CA GLN A 213 29.08 0.20 6.00
C GLN A 213 28.85 0.88 4.65
N GLY A 214 28.18 0.22 3.69
CA GLY A 214 27.90 0.78 2.36
C GLY A 214 26.61 1.62 2.26
N ARG A 215 25.53 1.21 2.95
CA ARG A 215 24.19 1.83 2.81
C ARG A 215 23.58 2.34 4.12
N TRP A 216 23.84 1.68 5.25
CA TRP A 216 23.04 1.90 6.48
C TRP A 216 23.79 2.52 7.69
N SER A 217 25.11 2.70 7.64
CA SER A 217 25.92 3.19 8.79
C SER A 217 25.66 4.65 9.19
N LYS A 218 24.92 5.40 8.37
CA LYS A 218 24.47 6.77 8.70
C LYS A 218 23.12 6.81 9.46
N SER A 219 22.46 5.68 9.73
CA SER A 219 21.05 5.65 10.14
C SER A 219 20.76 5.69 11.64
N LYS A 220 21.70 5.33 12.53
CA LYS A 220 21.45 5.37 14.00
C LYS A 220 21.17 6.78 14.55
N ASN A 221 21.53 7.83 13.81
CA ASN A 221 21.33 9.23 14.20
C ASN A 221 20.28 9.99 13.35
N LYS A 222 19.48 9.30 12.51
CA LYS A 222 18.53 9.97 11.59
C LYS A 222 17.07 10.03 12.07
N TRP A 223 16.69 9.24 13.08
CA TRP A 223 15.31 9.22 13.59
C TRP A 223 15.05 10.28 14.65
N ASP A 224 16.08 10.65 15.42
CA ASP A 224 15.99 11.62 16.51
C ASP A 224 16.69 12.94 16.13
N GLY A 225 15.89 13.96 15.83
CA GLY A 225 16.34 15.34 15.64
C GLY A 225 15.24 16.22 15.04
N PRO A 226 15.12 17.50 15.46
CA PRO A 226 14.24 18.44 14.77
C PRO A 226 14.68 18.58 13.32
N TYR A 227 13.75 18.46 12.38
CA TYR A 227 14.02 18.79 10.98
C TYR A 227 14.12 20.31 10.87
N ASP A 228 15.15 20.81 10.20
CA ASP A 228 15.31 22.25 9.94
C ASP A 228 14.35 22.59 8.80
N PHE A 229 13.17 23.11 9.15
CA PHE A 229 12.13 23.47 8.21
C PHE A 229 12.28 24.94 7.81
N ASP A 230 12.15 25.24 6.52
CA ASP A 230 12.05 26.61 6.02
C ASP A 230 10.60 27.10 6.14
N PRO A 231 10.26 28.00 7.09
CA PRO A 231 8.90 28.51 7.26
C PRO A 231 8.29 29.16 6.02
N ASP A 232 9.11 29.51 5.02
CA ASP A 232 8.70 30.15 3.78
C ASP A 232 8.47 29.14 2.61
N ASP A 233 8.56 27.83 2.85
CA ASP A 233 8.29 26.76 1.85
C ASP A 233 6.82 26.76 1.36
N LYS A 234 6.62 26.74 0.02
CA LYS A 234 5.30 26.78 -0.63
C LYS A 234 4.37 25.61 -0.30
N LEU A 235 4.89 24.41 -0.14
CA LEU A 235 4.09 23.24 0.26
C LEU A 235 3.61 23.37 1.71
N MET A 236 4.29 24.19 2.52
CA MET A 236 3.94 24.44 3.92
C MET A 236 3.07 25.68 4.11
N GLU A 237 3.27 26.72 3.29
CA GLU A 237 2.28 27.81 3.14
C GLU A 237 0.90 27.23 2.78
N ASN A 238 0.90 26.25 1.88
CA ASN A 238 -0.30 25.58 1.37
C ASN A 238 -0.65 24.29 2.13
N MET A 239 -0.03 24.04 3.29
CA MET A 239 -0.34 22.89 4.13
C MET A 239 -1.80 22.97 4.61
N PRO A 240 -2.59 21.89 4.47
CA PRO A 240 -3.92 21.82 5.06
C PRO A 240 -3.81 22.00 6.58
N LYS A 241 -4.38 23.07 7.12
CA LYS A 241 -4.44 23.25 8.58
C LYS A 241 -5.29 22.11 9.16
N PRO A 242 -4.94 21.56 10.35
CA PRO A 242 -5.71 20.50 10.96
C PRO A 242 -7.18 20.89 11.00
N TYR A 243 -8.07 19.98 10.56
CA TYR A 243 -9.51 20.15 10.63
C TYR A 243 -9.94 20.42 12.10
N SER A 244 -9.98 21.70 12.47
CA SER A 244 -10.55 22.15 13.72
C SER A 244 -12.02 22.44 13.45
N VAL A 245 -12.89 21.59 13.99
CA VAL A 245 -14.34 21.84 14.04
C VAL A 245 -14.65 23.20 14.68
N GLU A 246 -13.73 23.78 15.46
CA GLU A 246 -13.90 25.08 16.12
C GLU A 246 -13.73 26.28 15.17
N ASN A 247 -13.04 26.10 14.03
CA ASN A 247 -12.79 27.19 13.07
C ASN A 247 -13.83 27.25 11.93
N TRP A 248 -14.78 26.32 11.92
CA TRP A 248 -15.86 26.27 10.95
C TRP A 248 -17.05 27.09 11.44
N PRO A 249 -17.83 27.75 10.55
CA PRO A 249 -19.11 28.30 10.93
C PRO A 249 -20.04 27.16 11.32
N THR A 250 -20.01 26.80 12.60
CA THR A 250 -20.92 25.86 13.21
C THR A 250 -22.08 26.63 13.78
N THR A 251 -23.31 26.16 13.57
CA THR A 251 -24.42 26.58 14.43
C THR A 251 -24.19 25.91 15.78
N GLU A 252 -23.56 26.62 16.73
CA GLU A 252 -23.37 26.12 18.08
C GLU A 252 -24.71 26.14 18.81
N LEU A 253 -25.20 24.95 19.14
CA LEU A 253 -26.28 24.80 20.12
C LEU A 253 -25.63 24.69 21.50
N TYR A 254 -25.56 25.81 22.20
CA TYR A 254 -25.16 25.84 23.60
C TYR A 254 -26.30 25.34 24.48
N PHE A 255 -25.98 24.38 25.35
CA PHE A 255 -26.86 23.97 26.43
C PHE A 255 -26.49 24.75 27.69
N GLU A 256 -26.76 26.06 27.68
CA GLU A 256 -26.70 26.84 28.92
C GLU A 256 -27.96 26.53 29.74
N ASP A 257 -27.74 26.00 30.95
CA ASP A 257 -28.77 25.60 31.90
C ASP A 257 -29.73 24.52 31.37
N PHE A 258 -29.45 23.28 31.74
CA PHE A 258 -30.42 22.18 31.73
C PHE A 258 -31.61 22.56 32.64
N ASN A 259 -32.53 23.38 32.11
CA ASN A 259 -33.80 23.63 32.74
C ASN A 259 -34.63 22.37 32.48
N ASP A 260 -35.07 21.73 33.57
CA ASP A 260 -35.77 20.44 33.67
C ASP A 260 -37.11 20.37 32.89
N ASP A 261 -37.42 21.38 32.09
CA ASP A 261 -38.76 21.67 31.57
C ASP A 261 -38.92 21.49 30.05
N ASP A 262 -37.87 21.26 29.25
CA ASP A 262 -38.05 20.96 27.81
C ASP A 262 -37.15 19.81 27.30
N TYR A 263 -37.76 18.63 27.19
CA TYR A 263 -37.40 17.46 26.36
C TYR A 263 -36.18 16.57 26.67
N GLY A 264 -35.67 16.53 27.90
CA GLY A 264 -34.77 15.45 28.35
C GLY A 264 -35.49 14.40 29.22
N GLU A 265 -35.97 13.29 28.65
CA GLU A 265 -36.49 12.18 29.48
C GLU A 265 -35.32 11.36 30.08
N LEU A 266 -35.28 11.28 31.41
CA LEU A 266 -34.22 10.70 32.26
C LEU A 266 -33.71 9.31 31.85
N THR A 267 -32.38 9.15 31.98
CA THR A 267 -31.54 7.99 31.65
C THR A 267 -31.98 6.65 32.27
N TYR A 268 -31.94 5.61 31.44
CA TYR A 268 -31.99 4.21 31.87
C TYR A 268 -30.59 3.59 31.78
N SER A 269 -30.07 3.01 32.86
CA SER A 269 -28.84 2.20 32.83
C SER A 269 -29.16 0.71 32.83
N TYR A 270 -28.62 -0.04 31.88
CA TYR A 270 -28.70 -1.50 31.84
C TYR A 270 -27.46 -2.09 32.52
N GLY A 271 -27.64 -2.85 33.60
CA GLY A 271 -26.59 -3.68 34.23
C GLY A 271 -27.22 -5.01 34.66
N GLY A 272 -26.63 -6.13 34.25
CA GLY A 272 -27.05 -7.47 34.64
C GLY A 272 -28.54 -7.79 34.56
N GLY A 273 -29.18 -7.48 33.44
CA GLY A 273 -30.56 -7.88 33.16
C GLY A 273 -31.64 -7.05 33.84
N ASN A 274 -31.30 -5.96 34.54
CA ASN A 274 -32.28 -5.04 35.13
C ASN A 274 -32.00 -3.58 34.76
N TRP A 275 -33.08 -2.83 34.54
CA TRP A 275 -33.06 -1.39 34.30
C TRP A 275 -33.07 -0.65 35.65
N TYR A 276 -32.06 0.17 35.90
CA TYR A 276 -32.01 1.03 37.08
C TYR A 276 -32.24 2.50 36.67
N ARG A 277 -33.08 3.20 37.46
CA ARG A 277 -33.24 4.65 37.37
C ARG A 277 -32.15 5.29 38.24
N SER A 278 -31.25 6.08 37.64
CA SER A 278 -30.24 6.83 38.41
C SER A 278 -30.93 7.94 39.21
N PRO A 279 -30.83 8.01 40.55
CA PRO A 279 -31.65 8.94 41.33
C PRO A 279 -31.10 10.36 41.49
N ASN A 280 -29.89 10.71 41.03
CA ASN A 280 -29.34 12.05 41.26
C ASN A 280 -28.21 12.41 40.28
N ALA A 281 -28.35 13.57 39.65
CA ALA A 281 -27.23 14.42 39.25
C ALA A 281 -27.61 15.85 39.65
N GLY A 282 -26.74 16.49 40.42
CA GLY A 282 -26.80 17.93 40.64
C GLY A 282 -26.28 18.68 39.40
N PRO A 283 -26.09 20.01 39.48
CA PRO A 283 -25.74 20.90 38.37
C PRO A 283 -24.34 20.69 37.75
N ASP A 284 -23.75 19.50 37.86
CA ASP A 284 -22.34 19.16 37.65
C ASP A 284 -22.12 17.76 37.01
N GLY A 285 -23.07 17.28 36.19
CA GLY A 285 -22.90 16.13 35.30
C GLY A 285 -23.76 14.89 35.62
N SER A 286 -24.14 14.12 34.58
CA SER A 286 -24.98 12.92 34.72
C SER A 286 -24.13 11.66 35.00
N GLY A 287 -24.47 10.90 36.04
CA GLY A 287 -23.68 9.73 36.49
C GLY A 287 -24.40 8.39 36.33
N CYS A 288 -23.67 7.35 35.90
CA CYS A 288 -24.14 5.96 35.85
C CYS A 288 -23.20 5.00 36.62
N ILE A 289 -23.76 3.86 37.09
CA ILE A 289 -23.01 2.80 37.78
C ILE A 289 -22.68 1.70 36.78
N VAL A 290 -21.41 1.30 36.71
CA VAL A 290 -20.91 0.23 35.84
C VAL A 290 -20.80 -1.09 36.63
N ALA A 291 -21.57 -2.09 36.22
CA ALA A 291 -21.53 -3.46 36.75
C ALA A 291 -20.51 -4.33 35.99
N GLU A 292 -20.13 -5.49 36.55
CA GLU A 292 -19.16 -6.43 35.93
C GLU A 292 -19.55 -6.91 34.52
N ASP A 293 -20.83 -6.80 34.15
CA ASP A 293 -21.40 -7.17 32.85
C ASP A 293 -21.68 -5.98 31.91
N GLY A 294 -21.16 -4.80 32.24
CA GLY A 294 -21.25 -3.57 31.45
C GLY A 294 -22.38 -2.65 31.87
N ALA A 295 -22.25 -1.37 31.55
CA ALA A 295 -23.32 -0.39 31.67
C ALA A 295 -23.44 0.45 30.40
N THR A 296 -24.64 0.98 30.16
CA THR A 296 -24.96 1.93 29.09
C THR A 296 -25.56 3.17 29.73
N ALA A 297 -24.98 4.34 29.50
CA ALA A 297 -25.66 5.62 29.70
C ALA A 297 -26.36 6.01 28.41
N VAL A 298 -27.49 6.73 28.48
CA VAL A 298 -28.24 7.20 27.31
C VAL A 298 -28.63 8.65 27.54
N PHE A 299 -28.19 9.51 26.64
CA PHE A 299 -28.67 10.88 26.47
C PHE A 299 -29.72 10.89 25.35
N ASN A 300 -30.73 11.77 25.38
CA ASN A 300 -31.69 11.92 24.28
C ASN A 300 -31.69 13.38 23.84
N TYR A 301 -31.41 13.64 22.57
CA TYR A 301 -31.50 14.96 21.95
C TYR A 301 -32.57 14.97 20.86
N TYR A 302 -33.38 16.02 20.79
CA TYR A 302 -34.41 16.23 19.77
C TYR A 302 -34.12 17.53 19.01
N ASN A 303 -34.07 17.46 17.68
CA ASN A 303 -33.93 18.62 16.82
C ASN A 303 -34.84 18.49 15.59
N ASP A 304 -35.62 19.53 15.32
CA ASP A 304 -36.61 19.59 14.24
C ASP A 304 -36.01 20.17 12.92
N ASP A 305 -34.81 20.76 12.98
CA ASP A 305 -34.14 21.48 11.88
C ASP A 305 -33.12 20.62 11.09
N LEU A 306 -32.79 19.41 11.58
CA LEU A 306 -31.86 18.52 10.90
C LEU A 306 -32.48 17.83 9.67
N GLU A 307 -31.70 17.65 8.62
CA GLU A 307 -32.08 16.98 7.37
C GLU A 307 -31.30 15.67 7.16
N ALA A 308 -31.86 14.77 6.36
CA ALA A 308 -31.16 13.55 5.98
C ALA A 308 -29.85 13.90 5.24
N GLY A 309 -28.77 13.20 5.54
CA GLY A 309 -27.44 13.50 5.01
C GLY A 309 -26.64 14.54 5.81
N ASP A 310 -27.25 15.30 6.73
CA ASP A 310 -26.50 16.22 7.60
C ASP A 310 -25.40 15.47 8.37
N VAL A 311 -24.20 16.02 8.38
CA VAL A 311 -23.10 15.52 9.22
C VAL A 311 -23.08 16.29 10.52
N LEU A 312 -22.96 15.58 11.63
CA LEU A 312 -22.93 16.12 12.97
C LEU A 312 -21.59 15.81 13.63
N VAL A 313 -21.02 16.82 14.29
CA VAL A 313 -19.99 16.64 15.31
C VAL A 313 -20.63 16.75 16.67
N ILE A 314 -20.43 15.72 17.49
CA ILE A 314 -20.88 15.70 18.88
C ILE A 314 -19.67 15.64 19.78
N LYS A 315 -19.54 16.58 20.71
CA LYS A 315 -18.53 16.51 21.78
C LYS A 315 -19.20 16.15 23.10
N CYS A 316 -18.49 15.46 23.99
CA CYS A 316 -18.85 15.35 25.40
C CYS A 316 -17.61 15.13 26.26
N LYS A 317 -17.68 15.44 27.55
CA LYS A 317 -16.67 15.08 28.53
C LYS A 317 -17.08 13.83 29.30
N LEU A 318 -16.13 12.91 29.49
CA LEU A 318 -16.24 11.70 30.27
C LEU A 318 -15.34 11.75 31.49
N LYS A 319 -15.81 11.28 32.65
CA LYS A 319 -14.95 11.05 33.82
C LYS A 319 -15.29 9.71 34.44
N ALA A 320 -14.28 8.92 34.79
CA ALA A 320 -14.48 7.63 35.44
C ALA A 320 -13.90 7.61 36.86
N GLU A 321 -14.69 7.19 37.85
CA GLU A 321 -14.28 7.13 39.26
C GLU A 321 -14.36 5.71 39.81
N ASN A 322 -13.36 5.35 40.63
CA ASN A 322 -13.26 4.04 41.29
C ASN A 322 -13.34 2.86 40.30
N ILE A 323 -12.75 3.01 39.11
CA ILE A 323 -12.69 1.95 38.11
C ILE A 323 -11.74 0.84 38.58
N SER A 324 -12.22 -0.41 38.60
CA SER A 324 -11.41 -1.60 38.86
C SER A 324 -11.66 -2.69 37.80
N GLY A 325 -10.60 -3.40 37.41
CA GLY A 325 -10.60 -4.38 36.31
C GLY A 325 -9.56 -4.07 35.23
N SER A 326 -9.49 -4.92 34.20
CA SER A 326 -8.65 -4.70 33.01
C SER A 326 -9.52 -4.88 31.76
N GLY A 327 -9.84 -3.77 31.08
CA GLY A 327 -10.71 -3.79 29.92
C GLY A 327 -10.74 -2.45 29.19
N ASN A 328 -11.50 -2.40 28.10
CA ASN A 328 -11.61 -1.23 27.22
C ASN A 328 -12.99 -0.58 27.39
N TYR A 329 -13.08 0.69 27.02
CA TYR A 329 -14.37 1.34 26.79
C TYR A 329 -14.60 1.60 25.31
N ARG A 330 -15.87 1.75 24.94
CA ARG A 330 -16.30 2.18 23.62
C ARG A 330 -17.47 3.14 23.78
N ALA A 331 -17.27 4.40 23.45
CA ALA A 331 -18.39 5.33 23.31
C ALA A 331 -18.97 5.23 21.90
N ILE A 332 -20.30 5.15 21.76
CA ILE A 332 -21.05 4.99 20.51
C ILE A 332 -22.20 5.99 20.52
N LEU A 333 -22.45 6.62 19.40
CA LEU A 333 -23.68 7.38 19.17
C LEU A 333 -24.63 6.55 18.33
N SER A 334 -25.86 6.37 18.79
CA SER A 334 -26.93 5.70 18.04
C SER A 334 -28.05 6.69 17.75
N VAL A 335 -28.62 6.64 16.55
CA VAL A 335 -29.71 7.50 16.12
C VAL A 335 -30.98 6.66 16.03
N TYR A 336 -32.07 7.18 16.59
CA TYR A 336 -33.39 6.55 16.57
C TYR A 336 -34.44 7.53 16.02
N ASP A 337 -35.54 7.00 15.50
CA ASP A 337 -36.72 7.80 15.18
C ASP A 337 -37.57 8.08 16.43
N ASP A 338 -38.61 8.91 16.27
CA ASP A 338 -39.58 9.27 17.32
C ASP A 338 -40.41 8.09 17.87
N LYS A 339 -40.30 6.90 17.26
CA LYS A 339 -40.94 5.65 17.70
C LYS A 339 -39.94 4.69 18.35
N GLY A 340 -38.67 5.06 18.44
CA GLY A 340 -37.59 4.24 19.00
C GLY A 340 -37.07 3.16 18.03
N ASN A 341 -37.35 3.26 16.73
CA ASN A 341 -36.70 2.42 15.73
C ASN A 341 -35.26 2.91 15.52
N TRP A 342 -34.32 1.98 15.48
CA TRP A 342 -32.91 2.28 15.23
C TRP A 342 -32.71 2.67 13.77
N LEU A 343 -32.16 3.86 13.53
CA LEU A 343 -31.89 4.41 12.19
C LEU A 343 -30.42 4.25 11.78
N GLY A 344 -29.51 4.09 12.75
CA GLY A 344 -28.08 3.91 12.51
C GLY A 344 -27.25 4.18 13.76
N GLU A 345 -25.96 3.91 13.68
CA GLU A 345 -24.99 4.27 14.73
C GLU A 345 -23.71 4.82 14.07
N SER A 346 -23.02 5.74 14.75
CA SER A 346 -21.71 6.20 14.30
C SER A 346 -20.74 5.02 14.32
N GLY A 347 -20.22 4.62 13.15
CA GLY A 347 -19.26 3.52 13.02
C GLY A 347 -17.93 3.72 13.75
N GLY A 348 -17.62 4.95 14.18
CA GLY A 348 -16.31 5.37 14.68
C GLY A 348 -16.17 5.57 16.19
N GLY A 349 -16.87 4.81 17.04
CA GLY A 349 -16.71 4.94 18.49
C GLY A 349 -15.25 4.81 18.95
N SER A 350 -14.73 5.79 19.70
CA SER A 350 -13.38 5.79 20.26
C SER A 350 -13.17 4.56 21.15
N LYS A 351 -12.11 3.78 20.85
CA LYS A 351 -11.64 2.68 21.70
C LYS A 351 -10.44 3.16 22.50
N GLY A 352 -10.64 3.35 23.81
CA GLY A 352 -9.58 3.75 24.73
C GLY A 352 -9.38 2.78 25.89
N LEU A 353 -8.18 2.85 26.49
CA LEU A 353 -7.86 2.19 27.76
C LEU A 353 -8.14 3.16 28.91
N LEU A 354 -9.26 3.00 29.61
CA LEU A 354 -9.50 3.70 30.88
C LEU A 354 -8.67 3.02 31.98
N ARG A 355 -7.54 3.62 32.37
CA ARG A 355 -6.74 3.16 33.53
C ARG A 355 -7.29 3.78 34.81
N ALA A 356 -7.19 3.01 35.91
CA ALA A 356 -7.78 3.31 37.21
C ALA A 356 -7.63 4.80 37.63
N SER A 357 -8.78 5.42 37.94
CA SER A 357 -8.98 6.85 38.25
C SER A 357 -8.26 7.81 37.28
N THR A 358 -8.92 8.16 36.19
CA THR A 358 -8.65 9.44 35.53
C THR A 358 -9.11 10.54 36.49
N ASP A 359 -8.19 11.17 37.22
CA ASP A 359 -8.50 12.28 38.13
C ASP A 359 -9.04 13.55 37.41
N GLY A 360 -9.28 13.48 36.09
CA GLY A 360 -9.81 14.56 35.26
C GLY A 360 -10.85 14.08 34.23
N TRP A 361 -11.56 15.06 33.66
CA TRP A 361 -12.46 14.88 32.52
C TRP A 361 -11.65 14.63 31.24
N ILE A 362 -12.10 13.68 30.42
CA ILE A 362 -11.60 13.38 29.08
C ILE A 362 -12.65 13.87 28.08
N GLU A 363 -12.24 14.65 27.08
CA GLU A 363 -13.15 15.05 26.01
C GLU A 363 -13.19 13.95 24.94
N GLU A 364 -14.39 13.56 24.55
CA GLU A 364 -14.69 12.66 23.44
C GLU A 364 -15.41 13.43 22.34
N GLN A 365 -15.11 13.09 21.10
CA GLN A 365 -15.76 13.65 19.91
C GLN A 365 -16.25 12.51 19.01
N PHE A 366 -17.47 12.64 18.52
CA PHE A 366 -18.12 11.74 17.57
C PHE A 366 -18.44 12.51 16.30
N ILE A 367 -18.27 11.86 15.15
CA ILE A 367 -18.77 12.35 13.86
C ILE A 367 -19.76 11.31 13.34
N THR A 368 -20.94 11.75 12.92
CA THR A 368 -21.96 10.89 12.32
C THR A 368 -22.73 11.63 11.24
N SER A 369 -23.34 10.91 10.30
CA SER A 369 -24.35 11.48 9.40
C SER A 369 -25.76 11.09 9.84
N ILE A 370 -26.75 11.88 9.44
CA ILE A 370 -28.17 11.53 9.56
C ILE A 370 -28.51 10.50 8.47
N PRO A 371 -28.97 9.29 8.83
CA PRO A 371 -29.26 8.23 7.87
C PRO A 371 -30.30 8.65 6.81
N GLU A 372 -30.01 8.35 5.55
CA GLU A 372 -30.94 8.47 4.42
C GLU A 372 -31.93 7.28 4.42
N ASP A 373 -32.80 7.14 5.43
CA ASP A 373 -33.87 6.12 5.39
C ASP A 373 -35.11 6.67 4.65
N PRO A 374 -35.52 6.08 3.50
CA PRO A 374 -36.72 6.47 2.78
C PRO A 374 -38.01 6.41 3.60
N ASN A 375 -38.04 5.66 4.71
CA ASN A 375 -39.21 5.49 5.57
C ASN A 375 -39.29 6.51 6.72
N ALA A 376 -38.20 7.22 7.02
CA ALA A 376 -38.12 8.21 8.11
C ALA A 376 -38.72 9.58 7.73
N LEU A 377 -38.95 9.82 6.43
CA LEU A 377 -39.35 11.12 5.85
C LEU A 377 -40.72 11.66 6.29
N SER A 378 -41.49 10.95 7.13
CA SER A 378 -42.84 11.40 7.48
C SER A 378 -42.91 12.35 8.69
N LYS A 379 -41.90 12.39 9.59
CA LYS A 379 -41.78 13.40 10.67
C LYS A 379 -40.32 13.59 11.12
N LYS A 380 -39.79 14.81 10.96
CA LYS A 380 -38.42 15.25 11.27
C LYS A 380 -38.13 15.26 12.78
N LYS A 381 -38.04 14.10 13.44
CA LYS A 381 -37.62 14.01 14.85
C LYS A 381 -36.64 12.87 15.04
N TYR A 382 -35.36 13.23 15.10
CA TYR A 382 -34.27 12.32 15.43
C TYR A 382 -34.02 12.32 16.94
N VAL A 383 -33.77 11.14 17.50
CA VAL A 383 -33.37 10.94 18.90
C VAL A 383 -31.95 10.42 18.92
N PHE A 384 -31.02 11.19 19.48
CA PHE A 384 -29.61 10.81 19.56
C PHE A 384 -29.26 10.21 20.90
N HIS A 385 -28.72 8.99 20.91
CA HIS A 385 -28.32 8.23 22.07
C HIS A 385 -26.79 8.12 22.14
N ILE A 386 -26.15 8.86 23.05
CA ILE A 386 -24.72 8.64 23.37
C ILE A 386 -24.64 7.51 24.41
N GLN A 387 -23.94 6.43 24.05
CA GLN A 387 -23.77 5.20 24.82
C GLN A 387 -22.29 4.96 25.10
N CYS A 388 -21.90 4.70 26.35
CA CYS A 388 -20.54 4.26 26.66
C CYS A 388 -20.56 2.82 27.16
N TYR A 389 -20.04 1.88 26.37
CA TYR A 389 -19.82 0.50 26.76
C TYR A 389 -18.52 0.36 27.54
N MET A 390 -18.58 -0.32 28.67
CA MET A 390 -17.43 -0.61 29.53
C MET A 390 -17.30 -2.12 29.65
N TYR A 391 -16.23 -2.72 29.13
CA TYR A 391 -16.04 -4.17 29.14
C TYR A 391 -15.15 -4.61 30.30
N ASN A 392 -15.59 -5.54 31.14
CA ASN A 392 -14.81 -6.11 32.27
C ASN A 392 -14.28 -5.05 33.26
N LEU A 393 -15.04 -3.97 33.46
CA LEU A 393 -14.73 -2.88 34.38
C LEU A 393 -15.89 -2.71 35.37
N THR A 394 -15.58 -2.32 36.60
CA THR A 394 -16.55 -1.93 37.63
C THR A 394 -16.23 -0.53 38.13
N GLY A 395 -17.23 0.30 38.44
CA GLY A 395 -17.03 1.66 38.97
C GLY A 395 -18.13 2.63 38.56
N LYS A 396 -17.81 3.93 38.47
CA LYS A 396 -18.74 4.98 38.03
C LYS A 396 -18.20 5.72 36.81
N VAL A 397 -19.10 6.13 35.92
CA VAL A 397 -18.79 7.00 34.78
C VAL A 397 -19.74 8.20 34.79
N TYR A 398 -19.19 9.38 34.49
CA TYR A 398 -19.86 10.67 34.46
C TYR A 398 -19.73 11.27 33.06
N PHE A 399 -20.76 12.02 32.65
CA PHE A 399 -20.82 12.75 31.38
C PHE A 399 -21.13 14.24 31.64
N ASP A 400 -20.45 15.14 30.93
CA ASP A 400 -20.64 16.60 31.03
C ASP A 400 -20.25 17.32 29.73
N ASP A 401 -20.44 18.64 29.64
CA ASP A 401 -20.00 19.51 28.52
C ASP A 401 -20.26 18.93 27.12
N TYR A 402 -21.53 18.60 26.83
CA TYR A 402 -21.92 18.08 25.54
C TYR A 402 -22.24 19.19 24.53
N SER A 403 -21.86 19.02 23.28
CA SER A 403 -22.26 19.91 22.18
C SER A 403 -22.58 19.09 20.93
N ILE A 404 -23.57 19.54 20.15
CA ILE A 404 -23.92 18.96 18.86
C ILE A 404 -23.85 20.10 17.85
N ARG A 405 -23.07 19.91 16.79
CA ARG A 405 -22.86 20.89 15.73
C ARG A 405 -23.07 20.23 14.39
N THR A 406 -23.75 20.88 13.47
CA THR A 406 -23.70 20.45 12.06
C THR A 406 -22.33 20.80 11.51
N LEU A 407 -21.65 19.81 10.93
CA LEU A 407 -20.39 19.98 10.23
C LEU A 407 -20.72 20.40 8.80
N LEU A 408 -20.32 21.61 8.45
CA LEU A 408 -20.25 21.99 7.05
C LEU A 408 -18.99 21.33 6.45
N TYR A 409 -19.12 20.83 5.23
CA TYR A 409 -18.02 20.25 4.46
C TYR A 409 -17.14 21.32 3.84
N ASP A 410 -15.90 20.93 3.47
CA ASP A 410 -14.93 21.76 2.75
C ASP A 410 -15.63 22.66 1.71
N PRO A 411 -15.58 24.01 1.80
CA PRO A 411 -16.27 24.85 0.83
C PRO A 411 -15.65 24.69 -0.57
N LEU A 412 -14.42 24.18 -0.69
CA LEU A 412 -13.76 23.92 -1.97
C LEU A 412 -12.89 22.66 -1.90
N GLU A 413 -13.26 21.66 -2.69
CA GLU A 413 -12.41 20.53 -3.03
C GLU A 413 -11.90 20.70 -4.46
N THR A 414 -10.66 20.29 -4.72
CA THR A 414 -10.08 20.39 -6.07
C THR A 414 -9.38 19.10 -6.45
N VAL A 415 -9.32 18.82 -7.75
CA VAL A 415 -8.78 17.57 -8.30
C VAL A 415 -7.95 17.89 -9.52
N LEU A 416 -6.66 17.53 -9.49
CA LEU A 416 -5.83 17.58 -10.68
C LEU A 416 -6.19 16.39 -11.59
N MET A 417 -6.90 16.69 -12.67
CA MET A 417 -7.34 15.73 -13.68
C MET A 417 -6.22 15.40 -14.66
N THR A 418 -5.41 16.40 -15.02
CA THR A 418 -4.22 16.22 -15.86
C THR A 418 -3.18 17.25 -15.43
N PRO A 419 -1.90 16.85 -15.28
CA PRO A 419 -1.38 15.48 -15.40
C PRO A 419 -1.91 14.53 -14.32
N ASN A 420 -1.99 13.24 -14.65
CA ASN A 420 -2.60 12.20 -13.82
C ASN A 420 -1.60 11.48 -12.88
N TYR A 421 -0.31 11.78 -12.97
CA TYR A 421 0.72 11.19 -12.11
C TYR A 421 1.63 12.27 -11.52
N LYS A 422 1.59 12.45 -10.19
CA LYS A 422 2.47 13.36 -9.41
C LYS A 422 2.71 14.73 -10.04
N GLY A 423 1.73 15.31 -10.71
CA GLY A 423 1.90 16.63 -11.35
C GLY A 423 2.85 16.66 -12.55
N LEU A 424 3.35 15.52 -13.06
CA LEU A 424 4.39 15.47 -14.08
C LEU A 424 3.86 15.83 -15.47
N ILE A 425 4.48 16.84 -16.08
CA ILE A 425 4.19 17.27 -17.44
C ILE A 425 5.45 17.06 -18.28
N TYR A 426 5.35 16.26 -19.34
CA TYR A 426 6.49 15.92 -20.19
C TYR A 426 6.62 16.83 -21.41
N GLY A 427 7.86 16.98 -21.88
CA GLY A 427 8.19 17.62 -23.17
C GLY A 427 7.75 19.08 -23.27
N GLU A 428 7.50 19.54 -24.50
CA GLU A 428 6.98 20.90 -24.73
C GLU A 428 5.59 21.10 -24.10
N GLY A 429 4.89 20.02 -23.78
CA GLY A 429 3.50 20.07 -23.33
C GLY A 429 2.56 20.55 -24.43
N GLY A 430 1.33 20.88 -24.05
CA GLY A 430 0.27 21.17 -24.98
C GLY A 430 -0.78 22.15 -24.46
N VAL A 431 -1.79 22.35 -25.28
CA VAL A 431 -2.95 23.18 -24.96
C VAL A 431 -3.96 22.31 -24.19
N GLY A 432 -4.36 22.77 -23.00
CA GLY A 432 -5.26 22.05 -22.10
C GLY A 432 -4.65 20.77 -21.52
N ASP A 433 -3.34 20.72 -21.34
CA ASP A 433 -2.64 19.61 -20.68
C ASP A 433 -2.58 19.75 -19.15
N ILE A 434 -2.99 20.90 -18.62
CA ILE A 434 -3.31 21.10 -17.21
C ILE A 434 -4.83 21.19 -17.10
N ALA A 435 -5.45 20.33 -16.30
CA ALA A 435 -6.88 20.41 -16.03
C ALA A 435 -7.20 20.14 -14.58
N LEU A 436 -8.09 20.95 -14.03
CA LEU A 436 -8.57 20.86 -12.68
C LEU A 436 -10.09 20.76 -12.67
N ARG A 437 -10.62 19.91 -11.79
CA ARG A 437 -12.03 19.97 -11.37
C ARG A 437 -12.14 20.53 -9.97
N ALA A 438 -12.96 21.56 -9.80
CA ALA A 438 -13.34 22.13 -8.52
C ALA A 438 -14.76 21.67 -8.16
N HIS A 439 -14.94 21.24 -6.91
CA HIS A 439 -16.23 21.00 -6.30
C HIS A 439 -16.43 22.04 -5.19
N VAL A 440 -17.40 22.92 -5.37
CA VAL A 440 -17.76 23.95 -4.38
C VAL A 440 -19.00 23.48 -3.65
N ASN A 441 -18.91 23.34 -2.34
CA ASN A 441 -19.97 22.70 -1.58
C ASN A 441 -21.14 23.67 -1.32
N ASP A 442 -22.35 23.26 -1.70
CA ASP A 442 -23.61 23.93 -1.39
C ASP A 442 -24.56 23.06 -0.53
N TRP A 443 -24.15 21.83 -0.15
CA TRP A 443 -25.00 20.79 0.42
C TRP A 443 -25.79 21.31 1.62
N ASN A 444 -27.11 21.20 1.52
CA ASN A 444 -28.12 21.66 2.48
C ASN A 444 -28.15 23.17 2.73
N GLY A 445 -27.66 23.98 1.78
CA GLY A 445 -27.79 25.44 1.82
C GLY A 445 -26.86 26.14 2.81
N GLY A 446 -25.78 25.47 3.23
CA GLY A 446 -24.78 26.03 4.14
C GLY A 446 -24.02 27.22 3.54
N TYR A 447 -23.94 27.29 2.21
CA TYR A 447 -23.22 28.33 1.46
C TYR A 447 -24.07 28.83 0.28
N ASP A 448 -24.29 30.14 0.20
CA ASP A 448 -24.84 30.78 -0.99
C ASP A 448 -23.71 31.03 -1.98
N LEU A 449 -23.66 30.21 -3.03
CA LEU A 449 -22.60 30.25 -4.05
C LEU A 449 -22.49 31.62 -4.74
N ASN A 450 -23.57 32.41 -4.77
CA ASN A 450 -23.56 33.75 -5.33
C ASN A 450 -22.65 34.72 -4.57
N ASN A 451 -22.24 34.38 -3.35
CA ASN A 451 -21.36 35.20 -2.52
C ASN A 451 -19.87 34.91 -2.74
N PHE A 452 -19.51 33.99 -3.63
CA PHE A 452 -18.11 33.59 -3.84
C PHE A 452 -17.58 33.90 -5.24
N ILE A 453 -16.29 34.25 -5.29
CA ILE A 453 -15.47 34.25 -6.49
C ILE A 453 -14.64 32.97 -6.44
N PHE A 454 -14.61 32.25 -7.54
CA PHE A 454 -13.64 31.18 -7.73
C PHE A 454 -12.51 31.69 -8.63
N LYS A 455 -11.28 31.53 -8.16
CA LYS A 455 -10.06 31.89 -8.90
C LYS A 455 -9.12 30.69 -8.96
N SER A 456 -8.57 30.42 -10.13
CA SER A 456 -7.51 29.42 -10.35
C SER A 456 -6.34 30.07 -11.07
N GLN A 457 -5.10 29.80 -10.66
CA GLN A 457 -3.91 30.38 -11.27
C GLN A 457 -2.73 29.42 -11.23
N VAL A 458 -1.83 29.55 -12.21
CA VAL A 458 -0.54 28.85 -12.25
C VAL A 458 0.55 29.85 -11.90
N VAL A 459 1.32 29.55 -10.84
CA VAL A 459 2.41 30.39 -10.34
C VAL A 459 3.72 29.62 -10.25
N ASP A 460 4.86 30.32 -10.24
CA ASP A 460 6.16 29.73 -9.85
C ASP A 460 6.41 29.87 -8.33
N GLU A 461 7.59 29.43 -7.89
CA GLU A 461 8.02 29.51 -6.48
C GLU A 461 8.04 30.94 -5.91
N ASP A 462 8.21 31.95 -6.79
CA ASP A 462 8.28 33.37 -6.46
C ASP A 462 6.91 34.08 -6.55
N ASP A 463 5.81 33.33 -6.67
CA ASP A 463 4.44 33.83 -6.89
C ASP A 463 4.22 34.62 -8.19
N ASN A 464 5.07 34.45 -9.20
CA ASN A 464 4.81 35.07 -10.50
C ASN A 464 3.66 34.31 -11.19
N VAL A 465 2.57 35.01 -11.49
CA VAL A 465 1.41 34.45 -12.19
C VAL A 465 1.71 34.30 -13.68
N TYR A 466 1.64 33.08 -14.19
CA TYR A 466 1.78 32.76 -15.62
C TYR A 466 0.43 32.73 -16.32
N MET A 467 -0.59 32.18 -15.66
CA MET A 467 -1.95 32.03 -16.17
C MET A 467 -2.94 32.18 -15.04
N GLU A 468 -4.10 32.75 -15.32
CA GLU A 468 -5.20 32.83 -14.35
C GLU A 468 -6.57 32.66 -15.02
N SER A 469 -7.53 32.22 -14.22
CA SER A 469 -8.94 32.11 -14.59
C SER A 469 -9.79 32.47 -13.38
N VAL A 470 -10.80 33.31 -13.57
CA VAL A 470 -11.64 33.86 -12.50
C VAL A 470 -13.10 33.82 -12.92
N THR A 471 -14.00 33.44 -12.01
CA THR A 471 -15.44 33.59 -12.20
C THR A 471 -16.14 34.07 -10.93
N GLU A 472 -17.13 34.92 -11.10
CA GLU A 472 -18.12 35.25 -10.08
C GLU A 472 -19.34 34.33 -10.13
N ASP A 473 -19.55 33.58 -11.21
CA ASP A 473 -20.66 32.63 -11.36
C ASP A 473 -20.25 31.25 -10.86
N VAL A 474 -20.09 31.13 -9.55
CA VAL A 474 -19.67 29.88 -8.91
C VAL A 474 -20.81 28.85 -8.91
N THR A 475 -20.52 27.66 -9.44
CA THR A 475 -21.42 26.50 -9.44
C THR A 475 -20.84 25.36 -8.61
N PRO A 476 -21.65 24.35 -8.22
CA PRO A 476 -21.18 23.23 -7.41
C PRO A 476 -20.04 22.43 -8.05
N VAL A 477 -19.98 22.36 -9.39
CA VAL A 477 -18.87 21.72 -10.13
C VAL A 477 -18.39 22.63 -11.25
N MET A 478 -17.09 22.84 -11.32
CA MET A 478 -16.41 23.65 -12.35
C MET A 478 -15.15 22.95 -12.82
N ASP A 479 -14.86 22.99 -14.12
CA ASP A 479 -13.58 22.55 -14.69
C ASP A 479 -12.79 23.75 -15.23
N VAL A 480 -11.47 23.75 -15.00
CA VAL A 480 -10.52 24.76 -15.48
C VAL A 480 -9.41 24.09 -16.26
N TYR A 481 -8.94 24.75 -17.33
CA TYR A 481 -7.93 24.24 -18.25
C TYR A 481 -6.80 25.24 -18.42
N PHE A 482 -5.54 24.82 -18.42
CA PHE A 482 -4.40 25.68 -18.69
C PHE A 482 -3.45 25.01 -19.69
N SER A 483 -2.57 25.81 -20.31
CA SER A 483 -1.53 25.30 -21.20
C SER A 483 -0.16 25.37 -20.55
N SER A 484 0.56 24.24 -20.51
CA SER A 484 1.92 24.23 -19.99
C SER A 484 2.98 24.73 -20.99
N LYS A 485 2.58 25.17 -22.18
CA LYS A 485 3.49 25.49 -23.31
C LYS A 485 4.50 26.59 -22.98
N ASP A 486 4.09 27.59 -22.21
CA ASP A 486 4.95 28.73 -21.85
C ASP A 486 5.67 28.53 -20.50
N LEU A 487 5.45 27.39 -19.84
CA LEU A 487 6.17 26.99 -18.63
C LEU A 487 7.58 26.50 -19.00
N LYS A 488 8.57 26.87 -18.18
CA LYS A 488 9.96 26.48 -18.41
C LYS A 488 10.18 25.02 -18.01
N MET A 489 11.10 24.39 -18.75
CA MET A 489 11.51 23.02 -18.53
C MET A 489 12.38 22.88 -17.26
N ASN A 490 12.22 21.75 -16.54
CA ASN A 490 12.94 21.43 -15.29
C ASN A 490 12.62 22.38 -14.12
N GLU A 491 11.43 22.96 -14.11
CA GLU A 491 10.91 23.78 -13.02
C GLU A 491 9.63 23.15 -12.47
N ASP A 492 9.32 23.50 -11.23
CA ASP A 492 8.06 23.19 -10.58
C ASP A 492 7.21 24.47 -10.49
N TYR A 493 5.90 24.28 -10.66
CA TYR A 493 4.88 25.33 -10.64
C TYR A 493 3.76 24.91 -9.69
N TYR A 494 2.92 25.85 -9.31
CA TYR A 494 1.83 25.62 -8.36
C TYR A 494 0.51 26.07 -8.99
N LEU A 495 -0.43 25.13 -9.08
CA LEU A 495 -1.80 25.39 -9.50
C LEU A 495 -2.64 25.73 -8.28
N GLU A 496 -2.76 27.02 -8.00
CA GLU A 496 -3.45 27.56 -6.84
C GLU A 496 -4.90 27.90 -7.14
N ASN A 497 -5.79 27.52 -6.22
CA ASN A 497 -7.24 27.62 -6.38
C ASN A 497 -7.84 28.26 -5.13
N PHE A 498 -8.69 29.24 -5.32
CA PHE A 498 -9.21 30.10 -4.26
C PHE A 498 -10.73 30.15 -4.35
N LEU A 499 -11.38 30.00 -3.19
CA LEU A 499 -12.73 30.52 -2.99
C LEU A 499 -12.61 31.81 -2.18
N ILE A 500 -13.14 32.90 -2.71
CA ILE A 500 -13.00 34.24 -2.14
C ILE A 500 -14.40 34.78 -1.88
N ASN A 501 -14.65 35.36 -0.71
CA ASN A 501 -15.92 36.03 -0.44
C ASN A 501 -16.00 37.33 -1.27
N LYS A 502 -17.06 37.49 -2.07
CA LYS A 502 -17.27 38.66 -2.94
C LYS A 502 -17.37 39.97 -2.19
N GLU A 503 -18.02 39.98 -1.03
CA GLU A 503 -18.29 41.20 -0.28
C GLU A 503 -17.06 41.68 0.51
N THR A 504 -16.37 40.75 1.17
CA THR A 504 -15.22 41.07 2.03
C THR A 504 -13.88 41.01 1.31
N ASN A 505 -13.83 40.35 0.14
CA ASN A 505 -12.61 40.01 -0.59
C ASN A 505 -11.64 39.14 0.23
N GLU A 506 -12.16 38.42 1.22
CA GLU A 506 -11.40 37.48 2.05
C GLU A 506 -11.26 36.12 1.34
N VAL A 507 -10.06 35.57 1.33
CA VAL A 507 -9.83 34.19 0.88
C VAL A 507 -10.41 33.25 1.94
N ILE A 508 -11.50 32.58 1.59
CA ILE A 508 -12.15 31.60 2.45
C ILE A 508 -11.33 30.32 2.51
N VAL A 509 -10.81 29.90 1.36
CA VAL A 509 -10.07 28.66 1.21
C VAL A 509 -9.09 28.76 0.03
N LYS A 510 -7.91 28.16 0.20
CA LYS A 510 -6.87 28.03 -0.83
C LYS A 510 -6.48 26.55 -0.96
N ARG A 511 -6.40 26.04 -2.18
CA ARG A 511 -5.92 24.69 -2.53
C ARG A 511 -4.79 24.82 -3.53
N SER A 512 -3.78 23.96 -3.46
CA SER A 512 -2.63 24.03 -4.37
C SER A 512 -2.17 22.64 -4.80
N TRP A 513 -1.87 22.48 -6.07
CA TRP A 513 -1.29 21.28 -6.68
C TRP A 513 0.08 21.59 -7.27
N THR A 514 1.06 20.71 -7.07
CA THR A 514 2.38 20.90 -7.67
C THR A 514 2.37 20.37 -9.11
N LEU A 515 2.79 21.19 -10.07
CA LEU A 515 3.01 20.83 -11.46
C LEU A 515 4.52 20.76 -11.71
N ARG A 516 5.00 19.70 -12.36
CA ARG A 516 6.42 19.37 -12.47
C ARG A 516 6.78 19.22 -13.94
N LYS A 517 7.34 20.26 -14.56
CA LYS A 517 7.66 20.26 -15.99
C LYS A 517 9.00 19.57 -16.22
N ARG A 518 9.01 18.48 -17.01
CA ARG A 518 10.19 17.63 -17.24
C ARG A 518 10.40 17.32 -18.73
N PRO A 519 11.64 17.05 -19.17
CA PRO A 519 11.95 16.70 -20.55
C PRO A 519 11.18 15.48 -21.04
N GLU A 520 10.98 15.37 -22.35
CA GLU A 520 10.25 14.26 -22.97
C GLU A 520 10.90 12.89 -22.69
N ASP A 521 12.21 12.84 -22.46
CA ASP A 521 12.95 11.62 -22.14
C ASP A 521 13.05 11.33 -20.64
N TYR A 522 12.53 12.21 -19.78
CA TYR A 522 12.39 11.94 -18.36
C TYR A 522 11.18 11.03 -18.13
N ARG A 523 11.42 9.81 -17.64
CA ARG A 523 10.37 8.93 -17.13
C ARG A 523 10.80 8.37 -15.77
N PRO A 524 9.92 8.38 -14.78
CA PRO A 524 10.20 7.73 -13.51
C PRO A 524 10.37 6.20 -13.68
N LYS A 525 10.98 5.53 -12.70
CA LYS A 525 11.21 4.08 -12.74
C LYS A 525 9.89 3.29 -12.87
N ILE A 526 8.90 3.68 -12.08
CA ILE A 526 7.54 3.16 -12.09
C ILE A 526 6.60 4.36 -12.08
N TYR A 527 5.64 4.41 -12.99
CA TYR A 527 4.77 5.59 -13.12
C TYR A 527 3.43 5.21 -13.72
N ILE A 528 2.48 6.15 -13.63
CA ILE A 528 1.22 6.07 -14.37
C ILE A 528 1.37 6.91 -15.64
N ASP A 529 1.11 6.30 -16.80
CA ASP A 529 1.16 6.99 -18.08
C ASP A 529 -0.13 7.75 -18.39
N GLU A 530 -0.15 8.47 -19.50
CA GLU A 530 -1.26 9.29 -19.96
C GLU A 530 -2.52 8.47 -20.28
N ASP A 531 -2.37 7.16 -20.50
CA ASP A 531 -3.44 6.20 -20.78
C ASP A 531 -3.96 5.52 -19.48
N CYS A 532 -3.58 6.04 -18.31
CA CYS A 532 -3.89 5.48 -16.99
C CYS A 532 -3.39 4.04 -16.80
N ARG A 533 -2.26 3.67 -17.41
CA ARG A 533 -1.61 2.37 -17.22
C ARG A 533 -0.45 2.51 -16.24
N LEU A 534 -0.26 1.49 -15.41
CA LEU A 534 0.96 1.35 -14.63
C LEU A 534 2.09 0.89 -15.54
N ILE A 535 3.18 1.64 -15.56
CA ILE A 535 4.40 1.33 -16.31
C ILE A 535 5.51 1.01 -15.32
N LYS A 536 6.17 -0.12 -15.50
CA LYS A 536 7.31 -0.57 -14.70
C LYS A 536 8.50 -0.82 -15.62
N ASN A 537 9.61 -0.09 -15.40
CA ASN A 537 10.82 -0.19 -16.21
C ASN A 537 10.58 0.03 -17.73
N GLY A 538 9.62 0.89 -18.07
CA GLY A 538 9.29 1.26 -19.45
C GLY A 538 8.30 0.33 -20.17
N GLU A 539 7.82 -0.73 -19.51
CA GLU A 539 6.80 -1.64 -20.04
C GLU A 539 5.53 -1.57 -19.18
N PRO A 540 4.32 -1.73 -19.75
CA PRO A 540 3.10 -1.80 -18.95
C PRO A 540 3.07 -3.02 -18.03
N ASP A 541 2.50 -2.88 -16.84
CA ASP A 541 2.54 -3.85 -15.74
C ASP A 541 1.13 -4.04 -15.15
N ILE A 542 0.71 -5.29 -14.91
CA ILE A 542 -0.39 -5.62 -14.01
C ILE A 542 0.23 -6.01 -12.69
N HIS A 543 0.27 -5.04 -11.78
CA HIS A 543 0.92 -5.22 -10.50
C HIS A 543 0.22 -6.30 -9.69
N THR A 544 0.92 -7.37 -9.37
CA THR A 544 0.38 -8.47 -8.58
C THR A 544 1.15 -8.53 -7.28
N SER A 545 0.45 -8.74 -6.17
CA SER A 545 1.07 -8.71 -4.83
C SER A 545 0.35 -9.63 -3.84
N ILE A 546 0.97 -9.87 -2.69
CA ILE A 546 0.33 -10.48 -1.51
C ILE A 546 0.63 -9.63 -0.30
N PHE A 547 -0.30 -9.53 0.62
CA PHE A 547 -0.11 -8.90 1.93
C PHE A 547 0.62 -9.86 2.89
N HIS A 548 1.70 -9.41 3.53
CA HIS A 548 2.39 -10.14 4.60
C HIS A 548 2.71 -9.26 5.83
N TYR A 549 2.60 -9.82 7.06
CA TYR A 549 2.90 -9.14 8.33
C TYR A 549 4.29 -9.48 8.87
N SER A 550 5.12 -8.47 9.17
CA SER A 550 6.51 -8.63 9.65
C SER A 550 6.74 -8.53 11.18
N ARG A 551 5.70 -8.45 12.02
CA ARG A 551 5.88 -8.04 13.45
C ARG A 551 6.22 -9.16 14.44
N GLU A 552 7.27 -8.96 15.23
CA GLU A 552 7.56 -9.63 16.52
C GLU A 552 6.97 -8.91 17.77
N ALA A 553 6.52 -7.67 17.64
CA ALA A 553 6.45 -6.73 18.78
C ALA A 553 5.29 -6.90 19.79
N ASP A 554 4.30 -7.78 19.57
CA ASP A 554 3.18 -7.98 20.52
C ASP A 554 3.14 -9.41 21.11
N GLY A 555 4.30 -9.92 21.53
CA GLY A 555 4.38 -11.16 22.29
C GLY A 555 4.41 -12.41 21.41
N GLY A 556 5.50 -12.53 20.65
CA GLY A 556 6.10 -13.81 20.29
C GLY A 556 5.94 -14.21 18.84
N PHE A 557 6.91 -13.88 17.98
CA PHE A 557 7.10 -14.56 16.71
C PHE A 557 8.56 -14.66 16.29
N ASP A 558 9.26 -15.65 16.82
CA ASP A 558 10.50 -16.11 16.22
C ASP A 558 10.26 -16.50 14.74
N LEU A 559 10.89 -15.76 13.81
CA LEU A 559 10.84 -16.01 12.36
C LEU A 559 11.40 -17.39 11.97
N SER A 560 12.12 -18.08 12.87
CA SER A 560 12.51 -19.48 12.66
C SER A 560 11.33 -20.47 12.79
N GLN A 561 10.17 -20.03 13.30
CA GLN A 561 8.98 -20.86 13.52
C GLN A 561 7.76 -20.47 12.65
N THR A 562 7.89 -19.51 11.75
CA THR A 562 6.97 -19.42 10.60
C THR A 562 7.13 -20.67 9.74
N ILE A 563 6.02 -21.18 9.20
CA ILE A 563 6.01 -22.37 8.34
C ILE A 563 6.92 -22.07 7.14
N GLY A 564 8.17 -22.53 7.20
CA GLY A 564 9.21 -22.29 6.20
C GLY A 564 9.57 -20.80 6.05
N THR A 565 10.83 -20.45 6.30
CA THR A 565 11.47 -19.31 5.64
C THR A 565 11.66 -19.59 4.14
N ASP A 566 10.64 -20.09 3.46
CA ASP A 566 10.68 -20.33 2.03
C ASP A 566 10.39 -19.00 1.34
N VAL A 567 11.46 -18.27 1.06
CA VAL A 567 11.43 -17.22 0.03
C VAL A 567 10.94 -17.79 -1.31
N GLU A 568 11.05 -19.11 -1.51
CA GLU A 568 10.41 -19.87 -2.61
C GLU A 568 8.87 -19.84 -2.55
N ALA A 569 8.26 -19.76 -1.36
CA ALA A 569 6.84 -19.52 -1.22
C ALA A 569 6.46 -18.11 -1.68
N TYR A 570 7.37 -17.17 -1.91
CA TYR A 570 7.03 -15.89 -2.55
C TYR A 570 6.96 -15.96 -4.08
N HIS A 571 6.75 -17.17 -4.64
CA HIS A 571 6.56 -17.40 -6.08
C HIS A 571 5.70 -16.28 -6.70
N ASN A 572 6.39 -15.56 -7.58
CA ASN A 572 6.10 -14.37 -8.35
C ASN A 572 5.82 -13.03 -7.68
N ASN A 573 5.10 -12.91 -6.55
CA ASN A 573 4.60 -11.60 -6.09
C ASN A 573 4.52 -11.40 -4.57
N GLY A 574 5.50 -11.92 -3.82
CA GLY A 574 5.61 -11.70 -2.37
C GLY A 574 5.91 -10.25 -2.01
N MET A 575 4.95 -9.51 -1.47
CA MET A 575 5.17 -8.16 -0.96
C MET A 575 4.94 -8.12 0.54
N ALA A 576 5.83 -7.50 1.30
CA ALA A 576 5.67 -7.36 2.74
C ALA A 576 5.03 -6.01 3.05
N TRP A 577 3.84 -6.02 3.65
CA TRP A 577 3.25 -4.81 4.19
C TRP A 577 4.00 -4.45 5.47
N TRP A 578 4.83 -3.42 5.40
CA TRP A 578 5.68 -3.05 6.51
C TRP A 578 5.19 -1.78 7.19
N TYR A 579 4.86 -1.87 8.48
CA TYR A 579 4.61 -0.67 9.29
C TYR A 579 5.94 0.00 9.61
N ALA A 580 6.08 1.29 9.28
CA ALA A 580 7.24 2.12 9.58
C ALA A 580 7.66 2.18 11.08
N PHE A 581 6.95 1.50 11.98
CA PHE A 581 7.26 1.37 13.41
C PHE A 581 8.10 0.15 13.78
N ALA A 582 8.33 -0.79 12.85
CA ALA A 582 9.14 -1.95 13.17
C ALA A 582 10.63 -1.58 13.23
N ASN A 583 11.42 -2.39 13.93
CA ASN A 583 12.84 -2.11 14.11
C ASN A 583 13.53 -2.14 12.73
N LEU A 584 14.37 -1.16 12.41
CA LEU A 584 15.13 -1.13 11.14
C LEU A 584 15.88 -2.43 10.85
N THR A 585 16.27 -3.14 11.90
CA THR A 585 16.96 -4.44 11.82
C THR A 585 16.03 -5.57 11.33
N GLU A 586 14.72 -5.45 11.53
CA GLU A 586 13.71 -6.44 11.12
C GLU A 586 13.39 -6.32 9.61
N VAL A 587 13.24 -5.10 9.07
CA VAL A 587 13.03 -4.90 7.61
C VAL A 587 14.18 -5.45 6.79
N GLN A 588 15.41 -5.35 7.31
CA GLN A 588 16.61 -5.65 6.55
C GLN A 588 16.63 -7.10 6.08
N LYS A 589 16.15 -8.04 6.91
CA LYS A 589 16.07 -9.45 6.53
C LYS A 589 15.11 -9.67 5.35
N ASP A 590 13.94 -9.04 5.41
CA ASP A 590 12.94 -9.13 4.34
C ASP A 590 13.42 -8.44 3.06
N VAL A 591 14.04 -7.26 3.17
CA VAL A 591 14.63 -6.54 2.03
C VAL A 591 15.70 -7.36 1.35
N VAL A 592 16.61 -7.98 2.12
CA VAL A 592 17.68 -8.83 1.56
C VAL A 592 17.07 -10.07 0.89
N ALA A 593 16.09 -10.71 1.52
CA ALA A 593 15.40 -11.87 0.94
C ALA A 593 14.70 -11.53 -0.39
N LEU A 594 14.00 -10.39 -0.45
CA LEU A 594 13.33 -9.92 -1.66
C LEU A 594 14.33 -9.50 -2.74
N GLU A 595 15.45 -8.85 -2.37
CA GLU A 595 16.54 -8.53 -3.30
C GLU A 595 17.16 -9.80 -3.89
N GLU A 596 17.46 -10.82 -3.08
CA GLU A 596 17.98 -12.11 -3.54
C GLU A 596 17.01 -12.84 -4.47
N ALA A 597 15.70 -12.68 -4.22
CA ALA A 597 14.64 -13.22 -5.07
C ALA A 597 14.32 -12.37 -6.30
N ASN A 598 14.92 -11.18 -6.43
CA ASN A 598 14.62 -10.18 -7.46
C ASN A 598 13.12 -9.81 -7.49
N LYS A 599 12.56 -9.47 -6.32
CA LYS A 599 11.14 -9.15 -6.11
C LYS A 599 10.93 -7.74 -5.59
N GLY A 600 9.79 -7.17 -5.95
CA GLY A 600 9.37 -5.84 -5.52
C GLY A 600 8.75 -5.82 -4.12
N MET A 601 8.58 -4.63 -3.56
CA MET A 601 8.08 -4.36 -2.22
C MET A 601 7.14 -3.15 -2.24
N VAL A 602 5.95 -3.33 -1.66
CA VAL A 602 5.05 -2.24 -1.32
C VAL A 602 5.42 -1.80 0.08
N LEU A 603 5.85 -0.55 0.23
CA LEU A 603 6.13 -0.02 1.55
C LEU A 603 4.90 0.71 2.09
N SER A 604 4.38 0.28 3.25
CA SER A 604 3.35 1.07 3.91
C SER A 604 3.97 2.27 4.58
N THR A 605 3.47 3.45 4.23
CA THR A 605 3.97 4.71 4.77
C THR A 605 3.23 5.12 6.04
N GLY A 606 2.22 4.37 6.47
CA GLY A 606 1.13 4.80 7.34
C GLY A 606 1.45 5.17 8.79
N PRO A 607 1.49 6.46 9.14
CA PRO A 607 1.14 6.90 10.48
C PRO A 607 -0.40 6.89 10.72
N PHE A 608 -1.23 6.75 9.68
CA PHE A 608 -2.68 7.02 9.73
C PHE A 608 -3.58 5.79 9.59
N ARG A 609 -3.25 4.68 10.27
CA ARG A 609 -4.19 3.57 10.42
C ARG A 609 -4.94 3.68 11.75
N PHE A 610 -6.26 3.62 11.63
CA PHE A 610 -7.26 3.32 12.66
C PHE A 610 -7.62 4.42 13.67
N GLY A 611 -8.93 4.72 13.75
CA GLY A 611 -9.63 5.11 14.98
C GLY A 611 -9.58 4.03 16.08
N GLY A 612 -8.43 3.35 16.23
CA GLY A 612 -8.17 2.27 17.17
C GLY A 612 -6.71 2.34 17.63
N MET A 613 -6.49 2.99 18.77
CA MET A 613 -5.30 2.99 19.63
C MET A 613 -3.94 3.48 19.06
N LEU A 614 -3.56 3.20 17.81
CA LEU A 614 -2.22 3.56 17.31
C LEU A 614 -2.09 5.04 16.92
N TYR A 615 -3.13 5.63 16.32
CA TYR A 615 -3.17 7.06 15.98
C TYR A 615 -2.86 7.92 17.20
N GLN A 616 -3.39 7.57 18.37
CA GLN A 616 -3.25 8.37 19.58
C GLN A 616 -1.84 8.28 20.18
N GLU A 617 -1.18 7.12 20.14
CA GLU A 617 0.20 7.00 20.63
C GLU A 617 1.20 7.74 19.73
N ILE A 618 1.02 7.70 18.40
CA ILE A 618 1.89 8.40 17.44
C ILE A 618 1.60 9.90 17.43
N TYR A 619 0.34 10.32 17.42
CA TYR A 619 -0.07 11.73 17.54
C TYR A 619 0.38 12.35 18.88
N ASN A 620 0.44 11.57 19.96
CA ASN A 620 1.00 12.04 21.22
C ASN A 620 2.54 12.24 21.16
N HIS A 621 3.24 11.60 20.22
CA HIS A 621 4.68 11.74 19.99
C HIS A 621 5.04 12.74 18.86
N ILE A 622 4.20 12.85 17.84
CA ILE A 622 4.29 13.77 16.70
C ILE A 622 3.28 14.89 16.97
N LYS A 623 3.74 15.96 17.62
CA LYS A 623 2.84 16.95 18.22
C LYS A 623 2.26 17.92 17.19
N GLU A 624 2.88 18.06 16.02
CA GLU A 624 2.53 19.05 15.00
C GLU A 624 2.73 18.48 13.57
N GLN A 625 1.97 18.95 12.57
CA GLN A 625 2.10 18.53 11.17
C GLN A 625 3.52 18.68 10.57
N PRO A 626 4.34 19.70 10.91
CA PRO A 626 5.75 19.74 10.51
C PRO A 626 6.56 18.50 10.90
N ASP A 627 6.25 17.88 12.05
CA ASP A 627 6.90 16.64 12.48
C ASP A 627 6.50 15.45 11.59
N VAL A 628 5.25 15.43 11.08
CA VAL A 628 4.75 14.42 10.13
C VAL A 628 5.51 14.49 8.80
N ARG A 629 5.65 15.69 8.20
CA ARG A 629 6.42 15.86 6.95
C ARG A 629 7.87 15.43 7.14
N GLY A 630 8.51 15.88 8.21
CA GLY A 630 9.89 15.50 8.51
C GLY A 630 10.07 13.99 8.70
N TYR A 631 9.15 13.34 9.42
CA TYR A 631 9.17 11.89 9.61
C TYR A 631 8.96 11.14 8.28
N LEU A 632 7.91 11.49 7.53
CA LEU A 632 7.57 10.84 6.27
C LEU A 632 8.69 11.02 5.24
N GLY A 633 9.18 12.25 5.05
CA GLY A 633 10.26 12.55 4.11
C GLY A 633 11.55 11.78 4.42
N ARG A 634 11.94 11.66 5.70
CA ARG A 634 13.11 10.85 6.10
C ARG A 634 12.91 9.36 5.82
N MET A 635 11.71 8.85 6.02
CA MET A 635 11.37 7.46 5.72
C MET A 635 11.43 7.21 4.21
N ILE A 636 10.83 8.07 3.38
CA ILE A 636 10.90 7.96 1.92
C ILE A 636 12.34 8.05 1.43
N ASP A 637 13.11 9.05 1.85
CA ASP A 637 14.54 9.21 1.50
C ASP A 637 15.40 8.00 1.87
N TYR A 638 14.98 7.23 2.87
CA TYR A 638 15.69 6.04 3.31
C TYR A 638 15.41 4.83 2.43
N TYR A 639 14.15 4.66 1.99
CA TYR A 639 13.72 3.47 1.25
C TYR A 639 13.74 3.64 -0.28
N LYS A 640 13.53 4.85 -0.81
CA LYS A 640 13.33 5.09 -2.26
C LYS A 640 14.43 4.53 -3.16
N ASP A 641 15.68 4.54 -2.71
CA ASP A 641 16.84 4.07 -3.47
C ASP A 641 17.04 2.54 -3.42
N LEU A 642 16.17 1.81 -2.71
CA LEU A 642 16.21 0.36 -2.72
C LEU A 642 15.67 -0.15 -4.07
N PRO A 643 16.39 -1.07 -4.75
CA PRO A 643 16.01 -1.54 -6.08
C PRO A 643 14.65 -2.25 -6.09
N ILE A 644 14.20 -2.72 -4.92
CA ILE A 644 12.98 -3.50 -4.73
C ILE A 644 11.76 -2.64 -4.40
N ILE A 645 11.84 -1.31 -4.17
CA ILE A 645 10.61 -0.54 -3.97
C ILE A 645 9.84 -0.49 -5.29
N ASP A 646 8.54 -0.80 -5.19
CA ASP A 646 7.60 -0.69 -6.30
C ASP A 646 6.55 0.39 -6.04
N LEU A 647 5.89 0.34 -4.88
CA LEU A 647 4.76 1.22 -4.54
C LEU A 647 4.79 1.64 -3.07
N TYR A 648 4.09 2.73 -2.77
CA TYR A 648 3.81 3.18 -1.41
C TYR A 648 2.34 2.96 -1.05
N TYR A 649 2.09 2.20 0.01
CA TYR A 649 0.75 2.03 0.54
C TYR A 649 0.45 3.07 1.62
N THR A 650 -0.43 4.01 1.29
CA THR A 650 -0.61 5.22 2.07
C THR A 650 -1.83 5.17 2.98
N GLN A 651 -2.87 4.39 2.65
CA GLN A 651 -4.15 4.36 3.38
C GLN A 651 -4.87 3.03 3.31
N ASP A 652 -5.52 2.64 4.41
CA ASP A 652 -6.26 1.38 4.52
C ASP A 652 -7.71 1.52 4.93
N GLU A 653 -8.57 0.80 4.21
CA GLU A 653 -10.02 0.68 4.43
C GLU A 653 -10.67 2.03 4.79
N ILE A 654 -10.28 3.13 4.12
CA ILE A 654 -10.79 4.46 4.44
C ILE A 654 -12.22 4.58 3.92
N GLY A 655 -13.13 4.92 4.83
CA GLY A 655 -14.53 5.19 4.53
C GLY A 655 -14.96 6.61 4.88
N GLY A 656 -15.59 7.31 3.93
CA GLY A 656 -16.43 8.49 4.18
C GLY A 656 -15.81 9.64 4.98
N THR A 657 -14.48 9.75 5.06
CA THR A 657 -13.80 10.74 5.93
C THR A 657 -13.57 12.09 5.25
N ASN A 658 -13.54 13.17 6.06
CA ASN A 658 -13.16 14.52 5.63
C ASN A 658 -11.63 14.73 5.53
N MET A 659 -10.81 13.66 5.54
CA MET A 659 -9.34 13.75 5.56
C MET A 659 -8.70 13.88 4.17
N GLY A 660 -9.48 14.17 3.13
CA GLY A 660 -8.97 14.15 1.75
C GLY A 660 -7.79 15.09 1.53
N GLU A 661 -7.81 16.29 2.11
CA GLU A 661 -6.71 17.24 1.95
C GLU A 661 -5.43 16.81 2.68
N GLU A 662 -5.54 16.25 3.90
CA GLU A 662 -4.38 15.70 4.62
C GLU A 662 -3.74 14.54 3.85
N LEU A 663 -4.56 13.67 3.25
CA LEU A 663 -4.09 12.54 2.45
C LEU A 663 -3.46 12.99 1.12
N ARG A 664 -4.03 14.02 0.48
CA ARG A 664 -3.42 14.67 -0.70
C ARG A 664 -2.05 15.25 -0.33
N TRP A 665 -1.97 15.97 0.78
CA TRP A 665 -0.71 16.58 1.25
C TRP A 665 0.35 15.52 1.57
N GLN A 666 -0.05 14.38 2.17
CA GLN A 666 0.83 13.23 2.37
C GLN A 666 1.40 12.73 1.03
N ASN A 667 0.57 12.60 -0.01
CA ASN A 667 1.03 12.18 -1.33
C ASN A 667 1.97 13.22 -1.97
N GLU A 668 1.72 14.53 -1.80
CA GLU A 668 2.65 15.58 -2.26
C GLU A 668 4.01 15.52 -1.56
N ILE A 669 4.06 15.23 -0.25
CA ILE A 669 5.33 15.01 0.47
C ILE A 669 6.07 13.79 -0.12
N ILE A 670 5.35 12.70 -0.41
CA ILE A 670 5.97 11.53 -1.05
C ILE A 670 6.50 11.92 -2.43
N ALA A 671 5.74 12.67 -3.23
CA ALA A 671 6.14 13.12 -4.56
C ALA A 671 7.34 14.09 -4.54
N GLU A 672 7.51 14.90 -3.49
CA GLU A 672 8.69 15.75 -3.30
C GLU A 672 9.96 14.93 -3.11
N HIS A 673 9.86 13.85 -2.34
CA HIS A 673 11.01 13.01 -2.02
C HIS A 673 11.27 11.90 -3.06
N ASP A 674 10.22 11.42 -3.72
CA ASP A 674 10.26 10.28 -4.62
C ASP A 674 9.22 10.38 -5.74
N LEU A 675 9.69 10.64 -6.96
CA LEU A 675 8.87 10.65 -8.17
C LEU A 675 8.80 9.28 -8.87
N ASP A 676 9.60 8.30 -8.44
CA ASP A 676 9.83 7.01 -9.10
C ASP A 676 8.86 5.91 -8.70
N HIS A 677 8.12 6.08 -7.61
CA HIS A 677 7.23 5.04 -7.07
C HIS A 677 5.81 5.59 -6.80
N PRO A 678 4.77 5.02 -7.44
CA PRO A 678 3.38 5.41 -7.21
C PRO A 678 2.87 5.12 -5.80
N THR A 679 1.86 5.87 -5.38
CA THR A 679 1.11 5.66 -4.14
C THR A 679 -0.22 4.95 -4.40
N PHE A 680 -0.71 4.17 -3.44
CA PHE A 680 -2.07 3.64 -3.47
C PHE A 680 -2.70 3.52 -2.08
N GLY A 681 -4.03 3.50 -2.05
CA GLY A 681 -4.84 3.35 -0.85
C GLY A 681 -6.14 2.59 -1.13
N ALA A 682 -6.71 1.96 -0.10
CA ALA A 682 -7.87 1.08 -0.22
C ALA A 682 -9.17 1.65 0.39
N ILE A 683 -10.30 1.55 -0.34
CA ILE A 683 -11.67 1.77 0.17
C ILE A 683 -12.18 0.57 0.95
N CYS A 684 -13.05 0.80 1.94
CA CYS A 684 -13.72 -0.26 2.70
C CYS A 684 -14.89 -0.86 1.91
N ALA A 685 -14.80 -2.15 1.54
CA ALA A 685 -15.68 -2.79 0.57
C ALA A 685 -17.09 -3.22 1.03
N LYS A 686 -17.57 -2.92 2.24
CA LYS A 686 -18.89 -3.47 2.66
C LYS A 686 -20.08 -2.53 2.56
N ASP A 687 -19.90 -1.25 2.87
CA ASP A 687 -21.03 -0.32 3.01
C ASP A 687 -20.80 1.02 2.30
N GLU A 688 -19.62 1.23 1.72
CA GLU A 688 -19.22 2.53 1.19
C GLU A 688 -18.75 2.41 -0.26
N LYS A 689 -19.63 2.79 -1.18
CA LYS A 689 -19.24 2.98 -2.58
C LYS A 689 -18.69 4.37 -2.82
N ASN A 690 -19.02 5.39 -2.01
CA ASN A 690 -18.50 6.73 -2.22
C ASN A 690 -17.16 6.91 -1.49
N PRO A 691 -16.00 6.92 -2.19
CA PRO A 691 -14.71 7.17 -1.56
C PRO A 691 -14.55 8.62 -1.06
N GLY A 692 -15.51 9.51 -1.33
CA GLY A 692 -15.43 10.91 -0.92
C GLY A 692 -14.17 11.61 -1.47
N VAL A 693 -13.66 12.56 -0.69
CA VAL A 693 -12.52 13.43 -1.08
C VAL A 693 -11.22 12.63 -1.25
N TRP A 694 -11.07 11.51 -0.54
CA TRP A 694 -9.79 10.82 -0.49
C TRP A 694 -9.47 10.00 -1.74
N ALA A 695 -10.47 9.53 -2.50
CA ALA A 695 -10.24 8.76 -3.73
C ALA A 695 -9.26 9.46 -4.68
N LYS A 696 -9.15 10.77 -4.58
CA LYS A 696 -8.43 11.61 -5.52
C LYS A 696 -7.00 11.93 -5.06
N THR A 697 -6.57 11.32 -3.95
CA THR A 697 -5.36 11.67 -3.21
C THR A 697 -4.19 10.72 -3.43
N THR A 698 -4.42 9.55 -4.04
CA THR A 698 -3.39 8.57 -4.41
C THR A 698 -3.19 8.50 -5.92
N ASP A 699 -2.09 7.89 -6.35
CA ASP A 699 -1.84 7.63 -7.78
C ASP A 699 -2.70 6.47 -8.30
N ILE A 700 -2.93 5.43 -7.47
CA ILE A 700 -3.81 4.28 -7.75
C ILE A 700 -4.89 4.18 -6.65
N ILE A 701 -6.14 3.94 -7.03
CA ILE A 701 -7.26 3.76 -6.09
C ILE A 701 -7.63 2.28 -6.02
N THR A 702 -7.69 1.69 -4.82
CA THR A 702 -8.02 0.26 -4.69
C THR A 702 -9.25 -0.01 -3.83
N SER A 703 -9.85 -1.19 -4.02
CA SER A 703 -10.97 -1.72 -3.24
C SER A 703 -10.63 -3.09 -2.66
N ASP A 704 -11.29 -3.53 -1.59
CA ASP A 704 -11.03 -4.83 -0.96
C ASP A 704 -12.26 -5.77 -0.90
N PRO A 705 -12.90 -6.07 -2.05
CA PRO A 705 -14.09 -6.92 -2.10
C PRO A 705 -13.74 -8.36 -1.66
N TYR A 706 -14.36 -8.82 -0.57
CA TYR A 706 -14.21 -10.19 -0.03
C TYR A 706 -15.50 -11.02 -0.13
N PRO A 707 -15.96 -11.36 -1.35
CA PRO A 707 -17.25 -12.03 -1.58
C PRO A 707 -17.23 -13.56 -1.40
N ALA A 708 -16.05 -14.20 -1.38
CA ALA A 708 -15.92 -15.66 -1.42
C ALA A 708 -15.96 -16.28 -0.02
N THR A 709 -17.13 -16.82 0.35
CA THR A 709 -17.39 -17.41 1.68
C THR A 709 -17.60 -18.93 1.67
N GLY A 710 -17.77 -19.53 0.49
CA GLY A 710 -18.15 -20.93 0.28
C GLY A 710 -19.65 -21.21 0.34
N LEU A 711 -20.50 -20.19 0.54
CA LEU A 711 -21.95 -20.37 0.68
C LEU A 711 -22.63 -20.79 -0.64
N PRO A 712 -23.73 -21.57 -0.60
CA PRO A 712 -24.43 -22.05 -1.80
C PRO A 712 -24.86 -20.93 -2.76
N ASP A 713 -25.32 -19.79 -2.22
CA ASP A 713 -25.88 -18.67 -2.99
C ASP A 713 -24.91 -17.49 -3.17
N GLN A 714 -23.59 -17.69 -2.99
CA GLN A 714 -22.62 -16.61 -3.21
C GLN A 714 -22.43 -16.32 -4.71
N ASP A 715 -22.32 -15.04 -5.04
CA ASP A 715 -22.00 -14.50 -6.36
C ASP A 715 -20.71 -13.68 -6.23
N LEU A 716 -19.86 -13.68 -7.26
CA LEU A 716 -18.59 -12.96 -7.27
C LEU A 716 -18.67 -11.61 -7.98
N TYR A 717 -19.84 -11.20 -8.50
CA TYR A 717 -20.03 -9.91 -9.19
C TYR A 717 -19.65 -8.68 -8.36
N GLU A 718 -19.52 -8.80 -7.04
CA GLU A 718 -19.14 -7.70 -6.16
C GLU A 718 -17.80 -7.07 -6.59
N VAL A 719 -16.82 -7.89 -7.03
CA VAL A 719 -15.56 -7.38 -7.56
C VAL A 719 -15.78 -6.51 -8.81
N THR A 720 -16.67 -6.94 -9.72
CA THR A 720 -17.07 -6.13 -10.88
C THR A 720 -17.67 -4.80 -10.45
N ASP A 721 -18.65 -4.85 -9.54
CA ASP A 721 -19.36 -3.66 -9.06
C ASP A 721 -18.40 -2.64 -8.40
N PHE A 722 -17.36 -3.10 -7.71
CA PHE A 722 -16.36 -2.20 -7.09
C PHE A 722 -15.37 -1.61 -8.09
N VAL A 723 -14.74 -2.44 -8.92
CA VAL A 723 -13.70 -1.98 -9.86
C VAL A 723 -14.32 -1.04 -10.91
N SER A 724 -15.46 -1.42 -11.49
CA SER A 724 -16.16 -0.57 -12.47
C SER A 724 -16.61 0.75 -11.85
N TYR A 725 -17.14 0.73 -10.62
CA TYR A 725 -17.53 1.96 -9.93
C TYR A 725 -16.34 2.89 -9.71
N LEU A 726 -15.20 2.37 -9.22
CA LEU A 726 -14.01 3.18 -8.99
C LEU A 726 -13.47 3.78 -10.28
N ARG A 727 -13.42 2.99 -11.36
CA ARG A 727 -12.99 3.42 -12.69
C ARG A 727 -13.89 4.54 -13.21
N ASP A 728 -15.20 4.32 -13.18
CA ASP A 728 -16.17 5.25 -13.76
C ASP A 728 -16.27 6.56 -12.94
N SER A 729 -16.07 6.47 -11.61
CA SER A 729 -16.08 7.65 -10.72
C SER A 729 -14.76 8.43 -10.73
N ASN A 730 -13.66 7.80 -11.17
CA ASN A 730 -12.32 8.40 -11.19
C ASN A 730 -11.60 8.08 -12.53
N PRO A 731 -12.13 8.52 -13.68
CA PRO A 731 -11.65 8.09 -15.01
C PRO A 731 -10.19 8.43 -15.31
N ASN A 732 -9.59 9.37 -14.56
CA ASN A 732 -8.19 9.79 -14.72
C ASN A 732 -7.26 9.14 -13.69
N ARG A 733 -7.71 8.11 -12.96
CA ARG A 733 -6.89 7.35 -12.02
C ARG A 733 -6.98 5.87 -12.34
N PRO A 734 -5.83 5.17 -12.39
CA PRO A 734 -5.83 3.72 -12.42
C PRO A 734 -6.50 3.15 -11.17
N VAL A 735 -7.15 2.01 -11.35
CA VAL A 735 -7.82 1.29 -10.26
C VAL A 735 -7.15 -0.04 -10.00
N GLY A 736 -7.18 -0.48 -8.75
CA GLY A 736 -6.72 -1.79 -8.32
C GLY A 736 -7.73 -2.49 -7.42
N VAL A 737 -7.42 -3.73 -7.06
CA VAL A 737 -8.24 -4.51 -6.14
C VAL A 737 -7.37 -5.35 -5.22
N ILE A 738 -7.75 -5.40 -3.95
CA ILE A 738 -7.26 -6.32 -2.95
C ILE A 738 -8.21 -7.52 -2.95
N LEU A 739 -7.79 -8.59 -3.61
CA LEU A 739 -8.50 -9.84 -3.73
C LEU A 739 -8.48 -10.61 -2.42
N GLN A 740 -9.62 -11.24 -2.10
CA GLN A 740 -9.67 -12.26 -1.06
C GLN A 740 -8.81 -13.45 -1.48
N GLY A 741 -7.66 -13.66 -0.85
CA GLY A 741 -6.80 -14.82 -1.12
C GLY A 741 -7.15 -16.02 -0.25
N PHE A 742 -7.51 -15.77 1.00
CA PHE A 742 -7.67 -16.78 2.04
C PHE A 742 -8.84 -16.48 2.98
N TYR A 743 -9.13 -17.41 3.88
CA TYR A 743 -10.07 -17.20 4.98
C TYR A 743 -9.35 -16.65 6.22
N PHE A 744 -9.84 -15.53 6.76
CA PHE A 744 -9.26 -14.88 7.94
C PHE A 744 -10.15 -15.03 9.19
N SER A 745 -9.65 -15.71 10.22
CA SER A 745 -10.43 -16.07 11.42
C SER A 745 -10.57 -14.96 12.47
N GLY A 746 -9.88 -13.83 12.30
CA GLY A 746 -9.73 -12.77 13.32
C GLY A 746 -10.94 -11.84 13.52
N ARG A 747 -11.98 -11.90 12.68
CA ARG A 747 -13.25 -11.19 12.94
C ARG A 747 -14.08 -12.02 13.93
N GLY A 748 -13.89 -11.75 15.22
CA GLY A 748 -14.56 -12.45 16.33
C GLY A 748 -16.04 -12.75 16.05
N ASN A 749 -16.36 -14.05 16.02
CA ASN A 749 -17.70 -14.64 16.04
C ASN A 749 -18.76 -13.99 15.14
N LYS A 750 -19.00 -14.53 13.93
CA LYS A 750 -20.36 -14.73 13.34
C LYS A 750 -20.45 -15.42 11.98
N LEU A 751 -19.59 -16.40 11.65
CA LEU A 751 -19.78 -17.23 10.46
C LEU A 751 -19.67 -18.73 10.83
N GLY A 752 -20.70 -19.50 10.47
CA GLY A 752 -20.91 -20.91 10.86
C GLY A 752 -19.81 -21.87 10.39
N LYS A 753 -19.81 -23.08 10.97
CA LYS A 753 -18.79 -24.14 10.84
C LYS A 753 -18.44 -24.59 9.39
N ASP A 754 -19.16 -24.10 8.38
CA ASP A 754 -19.13 -24.61 7.01
C ASP A 754 -18.57 -23.60 5.97
N MET A 755 -18.04 -22.45 6.40
CA MET A 755 -17.43 -21.46 5.49
C MET A 755 -15.95 -21.72 5.24
N ARG A 756 -15.46 -21.27 4.08
CA ARG A 756 -14.09 -21.48 3.57
C ARG A 756 -13.58 -20.24 2.81
N GLY A 757 -12.28 -20.21 2.53
CA GLY A 757 -11.70 -19.27 1.57
C GLY A 757 -12.09 -19.61 0.13
N PRO A 758 -11.75 -18.78 -0.86
CA PRO A 758 -12.03 -19.05 -2.26
C PRO A 758 -11.34 -20.33 -2.76
N THR A 759 -11.98 -21.03 -3.69
CA THR A 759 -11.27 -22.04 -4.49
C THR A 759 -10.34 -21.37 -5.50
N GLN A 760 -9.43 -22.12 -6.10
CA GLN A 760 -8.64 -21.64 -7.25
C GLN A 760 -9.51 -21.03 -8.35
N GLU A 761 -10.63 -21.68 -8.71
CA GLU A 761 -11.56 -21.21 -9.73
C GLU A 761 -12.20 -19.88 -9.35
N GLU A 762 -12.63 -19.72 -8.10
CA GLU A 762 -13.21 -18.48 -7.60
C GLU A 762 -12.17 -17.34 -7.55
N PHE A 763 -10.95 -17.63 -7.11
CA PHE A 763 -9.85 -16.65 -7.11
C PHE A 763 -9.47 -16.23 -8.54
N ARG A 764 -9.33 -17.19 -9.45
CA ARG A 764 -9.09 -16.95 -10.89
C ARG A 764 -10.19 -16.10 -11.50
N ASN A 765 -11.44 -16.38 -11.16
CA ASN A 765 -12.59 -15.59 -11.61
C ASN A 765 -12.51 -14.14 -11.13
N MET A 766 -12.24 -13.92 -9.84
CA MET A 766 -12.07 -12.59 -9.24
C MET A 766 -10.92 -11.79 -9.89
N ALA A 767 -9.77 -12.43 -10.15
CA ALA A 767 -8.64 -11.78 -10.81
C ALA A 767 -8.98 -11.32 -12.24
N PHE A 768 -9.57 -12.22 -13.06
CA PHE A 768 -9.88 -11.89 -14.45
C PHE A 768 -11.04 -10.89 -14.58
N GLN A 769 -12.08 -10.97 -13.73
CA GLN A 769 -13.14 -9.95 -13.77
C GLN A 769 -12.58 -8.57 -13.41
N ALA A 770 -11.68 -8.47 -12.43
CA ALA A 770 -11.08 -7.19 -12.06
C ALA A 770 -10.26 -6.59 -13.21
N ILE A 771 -9.40 -7.39 -13.86
CA ILE A 771 -8.62 -6.92 -15.01
C ILE A 771 -9.52 -6.49 -16.17
N ILE A 772 -10.57 -7.26 -16.48
CA ILE A 772 -11.53 -6.91 -17.54
C ILE A 772 -12.20 -5.57 -17.25
N GLU A 773 -12.50 -5.29 -15.99
CA GLU A 773 -13.07 -4.01 -15.57
C GLU A 773 -12.04 -2.88 -15.44
N GLY A 774 -10.77 -3.12 -15.74
CA GLY A 774 -9.74 -2.08 -15.80
C GLY A 774 -8.78 -2.04 -14.61
N ALA A 775 -8.76 -3.07 -13.76
CA ALA A 775 -7.78 -3.14 -12.67
C ALA A 775 -6.35 -3.31 -13.22
N CYS A 776 -5.45 -2.38 -12.87
CA CYS A 776 -4.02 -2.48 -13.15
C CYS A 776 -3.23 -3.11 -12.00
N MET A 777 -3.91 -3.44 -10.89
CA MET A 777 -3.28 -4.00 -9.70
C MET A 777 -4.19 -5.02 -9.02
N LEU A 778 -3.62 -6.17 -8.66
CA LEU A 778 -4.24 -7.28 -7.94
C LEU A 778 -3.40 -7.63 -6.70
N ASP A 779 -3.78 -7.09 -5.54
CA ASP A 779 -3.17 -7.46 -4.26
C ASP A 779 -3.92 -8.65 -3.63
N CYS A 780 -3.24 -9.55 -2.96
CA CYS A 780 -3.83 -10.75 -2.35
C CYS A 780 -3.82 -10.62 -0.83
N TYR A 781 -5.00 -10.58 -0.21
CA TYR A 781 -5.10 -10.53 1.25
C TYR A 781 -5.39 -11.93 1.83
N ALA A 782 -4.58 -12.50 2.73
CA ALA A 782 -3.21 -12.14 3.13
C ALA A 782 -2.46 -13.41 3.58
N TRP A 783 -1.12 -13.42 3.59
CA TRP A 783 -0.29 -14.48 4.17
C TRP A 783 0.02 -14.19 5.66
N ASP A 784 -0.84 -14.69 6.56
CA ASP A 784 -0.79 -14.47 8.03
C ASP A 784 -1.07 -15.78 8.79
N LYS A 785 -0.46 -16.00 9.97
CA LYS A 785 -0.80 -17.12 10.89
C LYS A 785 -2.27 -17.16 11.31
N LYS A 786 -3.02 -16.06 11.15
CA LYS A 786 -4.47 -15.96 11.41
C LYS A 786 -5.34 -16.53 10.29
N ILE A 787 -4.76 -16.87 9.13
CA ILE A 787 -5.50 -17.56 8.07
C ILE A 787 -5.83 -18.98 8.50
N THR A 788 -7.03 -19.42 8.15
CA THR A 788 -7.46 -20.80 8.39
C THR A 788 -7.58 -21.50 7.04
N PRO A 789 -6.91 -22.65 6.83
CA PRO A 789 -7.07 -23.39 5.61
C PRO A 789 -8.52 -23.88 5.48
N SER A 790 -8.97 -24.06 4.25
CA SER A 790 -10.28 -24.62 3.97
C SER A 790 -10.41 -26.04 4.55
N PRO A 791 -11.62 -26.50 4.91
CA PRO A 791 -11.81 -27.81 5.50
C PRO A 791 -11.18 -28.95 4.66
N GLY A 792 -10.23 -29.68 5.26
CA GLY A 792 -9.55 -30.80 4.61
C GLY A 792 -8.38 -30.41 3.68
N ARG A 793 -7.95 -29.15 3.70
CA ARG A 793 -6.81 -28.62 2.93
C ARG A 793 -5.69 -28.16 3.88
N ASN A 794 -4.48 -28.04 3.37
CA ASN A 794 -3.40 -27.26 4.00
C ASN A 794 -3.37 -25.86 3.36
N ILE A 795 -2.61 -24.94 3.93
CA ILE A 795 -2.57 -23.56 3.43
C ILE A 795 -1.56 -23.39 2.30
N GLU A 796 -0.55 -24.26 2.25
CA GLU A 796 0.51 -24.27 1.24
C GLU A 796 -0.05 -24.67 -0.14
N ASP A 797 -0.89 -25.70 -0.22
CA ASP A 797 -1.53 -26.11 -1.48
C ASP A 797 -2.47 -25.00 -1.98
N GLU A 798 -3.21 -24.37 -1.06
CA GLU A 798 -4.05 -23.23 -1.40
C GLU A 798 -3.21 -22.09 -1.97
N TRP A 799 -2.07 -21.78 -1.39
CA TRP A 799 -1.20 -20.73 -1.89
C TRP A 799 -0.63 -21.00 -3.28
N VAL A 800 -0.16 -22.22 -3.53
CA VAL A 800 0.30 -22.65 -4.87
C VAL A 800 -0.79 -22.38 -5.91
N GLU A 801 -2.07 -22.64 -5.59
CA GLU A 801 -3.17 -22.35 -6.50
C GLU A 801 -3.32 -20.86 -6.85
N ARG A 802 -3.03 -19.93 -5.92
CA ARG A 802 -3.07 -18.47 -6.19
C ARG A 802 -1.88 -18.05 -7.03
N GLN A 803 -0.71 -18.64 -6.79
CA GLN A 803 0.50 -18.41 -7.59
C GLN A 803 0.34 -18.89 -9.02
N GLU A 804 -0.35 -20.01 -9.24
CA GLU A 804 -0.69 -20.48 -10.58
C GLU A 804 -1.58 -19.47 -11.33
N VAL A 805 -2.54 -18.84 -10.64
CA VAL A 805 -3.39 -17.78 -11.21
C VAL A 805 -2.57 -16.53 -11.54
N PHE A 806 -1.70 -16.06 -10.65
CA PHE A 806 -0.83 -14.91 -10.95
C PHE A 806 0.15 -15.20 -12.09
N SER A 807 0.72 -16.40 -12.13
CA SER A 807 1.57 -16.85 -13.24
C SER A 807 0.82 -16.95 -14.57
N GLU A 808 -0.50 -17.13 -14.52
CA GLU A 808 -1.37 -17.09 -15.70
C GLU A 808 -1.61 -15.64 -16.17
N VAL A 809 -1.92 -14.74 -15.24
CA VAL A 809 -2.06 -13.31 -15.51
C VAL A 809 -0.78 -12.75 -16.16
N GLU A 810 0.38 -13.03 -15.59
CA GLU A 810 1.70 -12.59 -16.11
C GLU A 810 1.94 -13.05 -17.56
N LYS A 811 1.50 -14.27 -17.93
CA LYS A 811 1.65 -14.77 -19.32
C LYS A 811 0.74 -14.05 -20.31
N LEU A 812 -0.38 -13.51 -19.85
CA LEU A 812 -1.37 -12.81 -20.67
C LEU A 812 -1.26 -11.29 -20.56
N GLU A 813 -0.45 -10.79 -19.62
CA GLU A 813 -0.27 -9.38 -19.33
C GLU A 813 -0.01 -8.56 -20.60
N PRO A 814 0.94 -8.90 -21.50
CA PRO A 814 1.19 -8.11 -22.71
C PRO A 814 -0.05 -7.96 -23.61
N ILE A 815 -0.96 -8.94 -23.57
CA ILE A 815 -2.24 -8.89 -24.29
C ILE A 815 -3.23 -7.99 -23.55
N MET A 816 -3.36 -8.17 -22.23
CA MET A 816 -4.31 -7.47 -21.36
C MET A 816 -4.05 -5.95 -21.30
N VAL A 817 -2.78 -5.54 -21.31
CA VAL A 817 -2.33 -4.14 -21.19
C VAL A 817 -2.00 -3.47 -22.53
N SER A 818 -2.23 -4.17 -23.65
CA SER A 818 -1.95 -3.65 -24.98
C SER A 818 -2.73 -2.35 -25.25
N ASN A 819 -2.03 -1.32 -25.73
CA ASN A 819 -2.59 -0.06 -26.21
C ASN A 819 -2.85 -0.04 -27.73
N LEU A 820 -2.78 -1.21 -28.38
CA LEU A 820 -3.32 -1.30 -29.73
C LEU A 820 -4.84 -1.10 -29.67
N PRO A 821 -5.46 -0.57 -30.75
CA PRO A 821 -6.91 -0.49 -30.84
C PRO A 821 -7.55 -1.80 -30.39
N ALA A 822 -8.65 -1.72 -29.63
CA ALA A 822 -9.39 -2.91 -29.23
C ALA A 822 -10.36 -3.35 -30.35
N PRO A 823 -10.48 -4.67 -30.65
CA PRO A 823 -11.45 -5.18 -31.62
C PRO A 823 -12.88 -4.83 -31.26
N TYR A 824 -13.65 -4.35 -32.24
CA TYR A 824 -15.09 -4.17 -32.01
C TYR A 824 -15.78 -5.48 -31.70
N TYR A 825 -16.64 -5.45 -30.67
CA TYR A 825 -17.54 -6.54 -30.35
C TYR A 825 -18.88 -6.03 -29.81
N GLU A 826 -19.93 -6.83 -30.00
CA GLU A 826 -21.21 -6.66 -29.31
C GLU A 826 -21.53 -7.91 -28.48
N VAL A 827 -22.27 -7.71 -27.40
CA VAL A 827 -22.76 -8.80 -26.54
C VAL A 827 -24.28 -8.75 -26.44
N LYS A 828 -24.93 -9.90 -26.60
CA LYS A 828 -26.37 -10.11 -26.33
C LYS A 828 -26.55 -11.19 -25.28
N GLY A 829 -27.42 -10.94 -24.31
CA GLY A 829 -27.60 -11.82 -23.15
C GLY A 829 -26.51 -11.66 -22.07
N GLY A 830 -25.51 -10.79 -22.32
CA GLY A 830 -24.63 -10.25 -21.29
C GLY A 830 -25.40 -9.28 -20.40
N GLY A 831 -25.19 -9.38 -19.10
CA GLY A 831 -25.65 -8.44 -18.10
C GLY A 831 -24.58 -8.37 -17.01
N LYS A 832 -24.95 -8.00 -15.78
CA LYS A 832 -24.01 -7.98 -14.64
C LYS A 832 -23.26 -9.30 -14.38
N TRP A 833 -23.76 -10.41 -14.92
CA TRP A 833 -23.16 -11.74 -14.74
C TRP A 833 -21.92 -12.01 -15.61
N LEU A 834 -21.72 -11.23 -16.69
CA LEU A 834 -20.71 -11.49 -17.71
C LEU A 834 -19.77 -10.29 -17.86
N ASN A 835 -18.51 -10.48 -17.50
CA ASN A 835 -17.44 -9.55 -17.83
C ASN A 835 -16.82 -9.97 -19.16
N SER A 836 -16.57 -9.02 -20.05
CA SER A 836 -15.83 -9.31 -21.28
C SER A 836 -15.09 -8.09 -21.81
N MET A 837 -13.96 -8.32 -22.45
CA MET A 837 -13.20 -7.30 -23.20
C MET A 837 -12.51 -7.93 -24.40
N THR A 838 -12.16 -7.10 -25.38
CA THR A 838 -11.30 -7.51 -26.50
C THR A 838 -9.95 -6.82 -26.44
N ARG A 839 -8.92 -7.48 -26.96
CA ARG A 839 -7.56 -6.94 -27.07
C ARG A 839 -6.90 -7.36 -28.38
N ARG A 840 -5.98 -6.54 -28.87
CA ARG A 840 -5.13 -6.84 -30.02
C ARG A 840 -3.70 -6.86 -29.56
N TYR A 841 -2.97 -7.91 -29.92
CA TYR A 841 -1.55 -8.02 -29.59
C TYR A 841 -0.85 -8.92 -30.61
N ASP A 842 0.36 -8.53 -31.02
CA ASP A 842 1.19 -9.28 -31.99
C ASP A 842 0.43 -9.82 -33.22
N GLY A 843 -0.41 -8.96 -33.82
CA GLY A 843 -1.18 -9.31 -35.02
C GLY A 843 -2.37 -10.26 -34.81
N LYS A 844 -2.71 -10.61 -33.57
CA LYS A 844 -3.86 -11.46 -33.21
C LYS A 844 -4.85 -10.75 -32.31
N SER A 845 -6.13 -11.11 -32.44
CA SER A 845 -7.20 -10.58 -31.62
C SER A 845 -7.64 -11.59 -30.56
N TYR A 846 -8.06 -11.06 -29.41
CA TYR A 846 -8.44 -11.82 -28.23
C TYR A 846 -9.79 -11.33 -27.71
N LEU A 847 -10.61 -12.24 -27.20
CA LEU A 847 -11.83 -11.95 -26.44
C LEU A 847 -11.70 -12.64 -25.08
N PHE A 848 -11.63 -11.86 -24.02
CA PHE A 848 -11.70 -12.33 -22.65
C PHE A 848 -13.17 -12.35 -22.24
N ALA A 849 -13.62 -13.43 -21.61
CA ALA A 849 -15.00 -13.55 -21.11
C ALA A 849 -15.05 -14.35 -19.81
N VAL A 850 -15.76 -13.81 -18.82
CA VAL A 850 -15.87 -14.37 -17.47
C VAL A 850 -17.33 -14.42 -17.03
N ASN A 851 -17.81 -15.60 -16.67
CA ASN A 851 -19.07 -15.75 -15.95
C ASN A 851 -18.80 -15.59 -14.46
N ASN A 852 -19.23 -14.51 -13.82
CA ASN A 852 -18.99 -14.27 -12.40
C ASN A 852 -20.01 -14.97 -11.48
N GLN A 853 -20.91 -15.81 -12.02
CA GLN A 853 -21.96 -16.51 -11.28
C GLN A 853 -21.73 -18.02 -11.18
N LYS A 854 -22.34 -18.64 -10.15
CA LYS A 854 -22.38 -20.09 -9.91
C LYS A 854 -23.25 -20.91 -10.86
N THR A 855 -23.92 -20.27 -11.81
CA THR A 855 -24.85 -20.95 -12.71
C THR A 855 -24.37 -20.84 -14.13
N THR A 856 -24.60 -21.89 -14.91
CA THR A 856 -24.35 -21.86 -16.34
C THR A 856 -25.28 -20.85 -17.01
N LYS A 857 -24.71 -20.05 -17.91
CA LYS A 857 -25.42 -18.99 -18.65
C LYS A 857 -25.03 -19.05 -20.13
N PHE A 858 -25.78 -18.33 -20.95
CA PHE A 858 -25.54 -18.24 -22.39
C PHE A 858 -25.43 -16.78 -22.78
N ALA A 859 -24.43 -16.45 -23.60
CA ALA A 859 -24.31 -15.15 -24.24
C ALA A 859 -23.98 -15.32 -25.71
N ARG A 860 -24.37 -14.31 -26.51
CA ARG A 860 -24.01 -14.21 -27.92
C ARG A 860 -23.04 -13.06 -28.13
N PHE A 861 -21.96 -13.33 -28.85
CA PHE A 861 -20.95 -12.34 -29.23
C PHE A 861 -21.02 -12.09 -30.73
N TYR A 862 -20.94 -10.83 -31.13
CA TYR A 862 -20.65 -10.44 -32.50
C TYR A 862 -19.23 -9.86 -32.54
N LEU A 863 -18.40 -10.33 -33.47
CA LEU A 863 -17.03 -9.87 -33.64
C LEU A 863 -16.85 -9.46 -35.12
N ASP A 864 -16.43 -8.23 -35.39
CA ASP A 864 -16.47 -7.69 -36.75
C ASP A 864 -15.56 -8.45 -37.72
N GLY A 865 -16.15 -8.98 -38.80
CA GLY A 865 -15.45 -9.74 -39.83
C GLY A 865 -14.94 -11.12 -39.40
N VAL A 866 -15.25 -11.58 -38.19
CA VAL A 866 -14.74 -12.84 -37.64
C VAL A 866 -15.74 -13.98 -37.92
N LYS A 867 -15.22 -15.12 -38.38
CA LYS A 867 -16.06 -16.31 -38.68
C LYS A 867 -15.85 -17.45 -37.69
N LYS A 868 -14.74 -17.43 -36.98
CA LYS A 868 -14.29 -18.53 -36.15
C LYS A 868 -13.48 -17.96 -34.99
N ILE A 869 -13.76 -18.45 -33.79
CA ILE A 869 -12.97 -18.21 -32.59
C ILE A 869 -12.59 -19.54 -31.94
N THR A 870 -11.49 -19.57 -31.21
CA THR A 870 -11.03 -20.77 -30.50
C THR A 870 -10.67 -20.42 -29.07
N GLY A 871 -11.30 -21.09 -28.10
CA GLY A 871 -10.97 -20.97 -26.68
C GLY A 871 -9.56 -21.49 -26.42
N MET A 872 -8.74 -20.69 -25.76
CA MET A 872 -7.36 -21.01 -25.44
C MET A 872 -7.26 -22.10 -24.38
N TYR A 873 -8.21 -22.16 -23.44
CA TYR A 873 -8.22 -23.19 -22.40
C TYR A 873 -9.05 -24.41 -22.80
N SER A 874 -10.29 -24.20 -23.26
CA SER A 874 -11.15 -25.31 -23.67
C SER A 874 -10.68 -26.00 -24.95
N GLY A 875 -9.92 -25.30 -25.81
CA GLY A 875 -9.63 -25.73 -27.18
C GLY A 875 -10.88 -25.78 -28.07
N GLN A 876 -12.04 -25.36 -27.55
CA GLN A 876 -13.29 -25.43 -28.26
C GLN A 876 -13.34 -24.35 -29.33
N THR A 877 -13.73 -24.76 -30.52
CA THR A 877 -13.95 -23.86 -31.65
C THR A 877 -15.42 -23.53 -31.76
N TYR A 878 -15.72 -22.24 -31.96
CA TYR A 878 -17.06 -21.75 -32.26
C TYR A 878 -17.04 -21.12 -33.65
N GLU A 879 -18.09 -21.39 -34.42
CA GLU A 879 -18.32 -20.77 -35.72
C GLU A 879 -19.46 -19.77 -35.60
N ALA A 880 -19.30 -18.62 -36.25
CA ALA A 880 -20.36 -17.62 -36.31
C ALA A 880 -21.55 -18.15 -37.10
N ASP A 881 -22.76 -17.81 -36.67
CA ASP A 881 -23.96 -18.07 -37.44
C ASP A 881 -24.01 -17.20 -38.72
N ARG A 882 -25.11 -17.31 -39.48
CA ARG A 882 -25.28 -16.56 -40.72
C ARG A 882 -25.35 -15.04 -40.54
N GLU A 883 -25.64 -14.59 -39.32
CA GLU A 883 -25.71 -13.18 -38.94
C GLU A 883 -24.38 -12.70 -38.32
N GLY A 884 -23.38 -13.57 -38.19
CA GLY A 884 -22.07 -13.24 -37.62
C GLY A 884 -21.96 -13.42 -36.11
N TRP A 885 -22.94 -14.05 -35.46
CA TRP A 885 -22.96 -14.21 -34.00
C TRP A 885 -22.43 -15.58 -33.55
N PHE A 886 -21.63 -15.57 -32.48
CA PHE A 886 -21.18 -16.75 -31.74
C PHE A 886 -22.08 -16.96 -30.54
N GLU A 887 -22.73 -18.11 -30.42
CA GLU A 887 -23.46 -18.50 -29.20
C GLU A 887 -22.57 -19.37 -28.32
N ILE A 888 -22.33 -18.92 -27.09
CA ILE A 888 -21.38 -19.54 -26.18
C ILE A 888 -22.10 -19.85 -24.87
N GLU A 889 -21.95 -21.11 -24.43
CA GLU A 889 -22.33 -21.57 -23.10
C GLU A 889 -21.18 -21.28 -22.14
N PHE A 890 -21.47 -20.59 -21.05
CA PHE A 890 -20.52 -20.29 -19.99
C PHE A 890 -20.90 -21.08 -18.74
N PRO A 891 -20.22 -22.18 -18.40
CA PRO A 891 -20.34 -22.84 -17.11
C PRO A 891 -20.13 -21.87 -15.94
N ALA A 892 -20.58 -22.28 -14.76
CA ALA A 892 -20.35 -21.57 -13.51
C ALA A 892 -18.87 -21.14 -13.40
N TYR A 893 -18.62 -19.88 -13.04
CA TYR A 893 -17.28 -19.33 -12.83
C TYR A 893 -16.26 -19.44 -13.97
N MET A 894 -16.71 -19.83 -15.18
CA MET A 894 -15.84 -19.97 -16.33
C MET A 894 -15.09 -18.66 -16.62
N VAL A 895 -13.77 -18.77 -16.77
CA VAL A 895 -12.91 -17.75 -17.35
C VAL A 895 -12.32 -18.35 -18.63
N GLU A 896 -12.61 -17.74 -19.78
CA GLU A 896 -12.13 -18.17 -21.08
C GLU A 896 -11.52 -17.00 -21.86
N VAL A 897 -10.46 -17.31 -22.61
CA VAL A 897 -9.84 -16.38 -23.55
C VAL A 897 -9.95 -17.00 -24.93
N PHE A 898 -10.58 -16.30 -25.86
CA PHE A 898 -10.72 -16.75 -27.24
C PHE A 898 -9.70 -16.04 -28.10
N GLU A 899 -8.85 -16.82 -28.79
CA GLU A 899 -7.96 -16.31 -29.83
C GLU A 899 -8.67 -16.39 -31.19
N TYR A 900 -8.52 -15.35 -32.01
CA TYR A 900 -9.05 -15.35 -33.36
C TYR A 900 -8.25 -14.47 -34.34
N GLU A 901 -8.31 -14.88 -35.60
CA GLU A 901 -7.83 -14.08 -36.71
C GLU A 901 -8.90 -13.06 -37.11
N GLN A 902 -8.45 -11.83 -37.25
CA GLN A 902 -9.23 -10.72 -37.76
C GLN A 902 -8.35 -9.99 -38.75
N ALA A 903 -8.91 -9.63 -39.91
CA ALA A 903 -8.24 -8.75 -40.86
C ALA A 903 -7.94 -7.40 -40.20
N ASP A 904 -7.20 -6.52 -40.88
CA ASP A 904 -7.04 -5.14 -40.43
C ASP A 904 -8.43 -4.53 -40.16
N TYR A 905 -8.66 -4.23 -38.89
CA TYR A 905 -9.84 -3.51 -38.43
C TYR A 905 -9.35 -2.24 -37.78
N LYS A 906 -10.23 -1.26 -37.76
CA LYS A 906 -9.97 0.06 -37.23
C LYS A 906 -10.71 0.18 -35.91
N SER A 907 -10.17 0.95 -34.96
CA SER A 907 -10.85 1.17 -33.66
C SER A 907 -12.31 1.56 -33.89
N SER A 908 -13.22 0.94 -33.13
CA SER A 908 -14.63 1.32 -33.03
C SER A 908 -14.90 2.24 -31.84
N HIS A 909 -13.89 2.47 -31.00
CA HIS A 909 -14.02 3.34 -29.85
C HIS A 909 -14.12 4.78 -30.33
N ALA A 910 -15.07 5.54 -29.77
CA ALA A 910 -15.29 6.93 -30.11
C ALA A 910 -15.82 7.66 -28.88
N GLU A 911 -14.96 7.97 -27.93
CA GLU A 911 -15.34 8.65 -26.69
C GLU A 911 -14.66 10.01 -26.56
N LEU A 912 -15.41 10.98 -26.02
CA LEU A 912 -14.89 12.27 -25.61
C LEU A 912 -14.62 12.20 -24.11
N GLU A 913 -13.37 12.00 -23.75
CA GLU A 913 -12.94 11.89 -22.35
C GLU A 913 -12.83 13.28 -21.71
N ARG A 914 -12.30 14.25 -22.47
CA ARG A 914 -12.08 15.62 -21.99
C ARG A 914 -12.14 16.64 -23.11
N PHE A 915 -12.68 17.82 -22.82
CA PHE A 915 -12.70 18.95 -23.74
C PHE A 915 -12.69 20.26 -22.96
N GLY A 916 -11.75 21.15 -23.28
CA GLY A 916 -11.61 22.46 -22.68
C GLY A 916 -11.23 23.50 -23.73
N ILE A 917 -11.65 24.74 -23.52
CA ILE A 917 -11.29 25.88 -24.37
C ILE A 917 -10.47 26.90 -23.56
N MET A 918 -9.55 27.57 -24.24
CA MET A 918 -8.68 28.62 -23.71
C MET A 918 -8.68 29.80 -24.67
N ASP A 919 -8.25 30.96 -24.19
CA ASP A 919 -7.91 32.07 -25.08
C ASP A 919 -6.65 31.76 -25.90
N THR A 920 -6.23 32.70 -26.74
CA THR A 920 -5.01 32.54 -27.56
C THR A 920 -3.71 32.72 -26.78
N GLU A 921 -3.78 33.17 -25.53
CA GLU A 921 -2.66 33.37 -24.61
C GLU A 921 -2.48 32.17 -23.66
N GLY A 922 -3.40 31.21 -23.67
CA GLY A 922 -3.36 29.99 -22.86
C GLY A 922 -4.13 30.07 -21.55
N ASN A 923 -4.86 31.15 -21.29
CA ASN A 923 -5.73 31.25 -20.13
C ASN A 923 -7.01 30.42 -20.35
N GLY A 924 -7.32 29.57 -19.38
CA GLY A 924 -8.51 28.75 -19.38
C GLY A 924 -9.80 29.51 -19.23
N PHE A 925 -10.81 29.13 -20.00
CA PHE A 925 -12.18 29.46 -19.65
C PHE A 925 -12.76 28.41 -18.70
N ILE A 926 -13.51 28.88 -17.71
CA ILE A 926 -14.18 28.01 -16.73
C ILE A 926 -15.37 27.34 -17.41
N MET A 927 -15.46 26.02 -17.25
CA MET A 927 -16.63 25.24 -17.65
C MET A 927 -17.45 24.89 -16.43
N GLN A 928 -18.70 25.35 -16.39
CA GLN A 928 -19.68 24.91 -15.41
C GLN A 928 -20.23 23.54 -15.84
N ASN A 929 -20.24 22.59 -14.91
CA ASN A 929 -20.80 21.26 -15.11
C ASN A 929 -21.95 21.03 -14.12
N SER A 930 -23.06 20.47 -14.59
CA SER A 930 -24.13 19.92 -13.76
C SER A 930 -24.66 18.63 -14.40
N GLU A 931 -25.18 17.70 -13.60
CA GLU A 931 -25.61 16.37 -14.09
C GLU A 931 -26.76 16.45 -15.10
N ASP A 932 -27.59 17.50 -15.01
CA ASP A 932 -28.83 17.65 -15.78
C ASP A 932 -28.79 18.77 -16.85
N GLU A 933 -27.69 19.53 -16.96
CA GLU A 933 -27.60 20.64 -17.93
C GLU A 933 -26.46 20.47 -18.93
N ILE A 934 -26.52 21.28 -19.99
CA ILE A 934 -25.47 21.33 -21.00
C ILE A 934 -24.24 21.99 -20.35
N PRO A 935 -23.04 21.36 -20.37
CA PRO A 935 -21.83 21.99 -19.87
C PRO A 935 -21.61 23.34 -20.54
N THR A 936 -21.34 24.37 -19.75
CA THR A 936 -21.33 25.76 -20.22
C THR A 936 -19.98 26.40 -19.98
N PHE A 937 -19.34 26.89 -21.04
CA PHE A 937 -18.13 27.69 -20.90
C PHE A 937 -18.48 29.16 -20.67
N LEU A 938 -17.91 29.72 -19.61
CA LEU A 938 -17.94 31.15 -19.31
C LEU A 938 -16.79 31.81 -20.07
N ILE A 939 -17.11 32.61 -21.08
CA ILE A 939 -16.14 33.28 -21.95
C ILE A 939 -16.25 34.80 -21.82
N GLU A 940 -15.11 35.48 -21.92
CA GLU A 940 -15.08 36.94 -21.96
C GLU A 940 -15.89 37.47 -23.15
N LYS A 941 -16.61 38.57 -22.92
CA LYS A 941 -17.55 39.15 -23.90
C LYS A 941 -16.99 39.32 -25.30
N ASP A 942 -15.75 39.78 -25.41
CA ASP A 942 -15.09 40.14 -26.67
C ASP A 942 -14.25 38.99 -27.27
N THR A 943 -14.35 37.77 -26.72
CA THR A 943 -13.64 36.58 -27.23
C THR A 943 -14.33 36.01 -28.47
N ASP A 944 -13.70 36.16 -29.63
CA ASP A 944 -14.17 35.59 -30.90
C ASP A 944 -13.32 34.41 -31.37
N GLU A 945 -12.13 34.21 -30.80
CA GLU A 945 -11.22 33.12 -31.16
C GLU A 945 -10.76 32.39 -29.89
N VAL A 946 -10.75 31.07 -29.94
CA VAL A 946 -10.31 30.21 -28.84
C VAL A 946 -9.39 29.11 -29.34
N THR A 947 -8.51 28.65 -28.47
CA THR A 947 -7.79 27.38 -28.63
C THR A 947 -8.47 26.32 -27.79
N PHE A 948 -8.22 25.04 -28.06
CA PHE A 948 -8.82 23.94 -27.28
C PHE A 948 -7.83 22.83 -27.02
N GLY A 949 -8.02 22.22 -25.85
CA GLY A 949 -7.39 21.00 -25.41
C GLY A 949 -8.43 19.92 -25.27
N TYR A 950 -8.05 18.68 -25.54
CA TYR A 950 -8.96 17.56 -25.43
C TYR A 950 -8.24 16.26 -25.11
N GLN A 951 -9.04 15.28 -24.73
CA GLN A 951 -8.67 13.88 -24.69
C GLN A 951 -9.84 13.09 -25.30
N VAL A 952 -9.50 12.20 -26.23
CA VAL A 952 -10.45 11.31 -26.90
C VAL A 952 -9.83 9.94 -26.91
N SER A 953 -10.70 8.93 -27.02
CA SER A 953 -10.25 7.55 -27.15
C SER A 953 -9.27 7.35 -28.30
N ASP A 954 -8.33 6.42 -28.11
CA ASP A 954 -7.29 6.14 -29.08
C ASP A 954 -7.80 5.93 -30.51
N TYR A 955 -7.00 6.43 -31.47
CA TYR A 955 -7.25 6.35 -32.91
C TYR A 955 -8.55 7.05 -33.37
N SER A 956 -9.17 7.85 -32.51
CA SER A 956 -10.34 8.64 -32.85
C SER A 956 -9.98 10.03 -33.38
N THR A 957 -10.89 10.63 -34.14
CA THR A 957 -10.76 11.99 -34.66
C THR A 957 -11.80 12.89 -34.03
N LEU A 958 -11.36 14.04 -33.52
CA LEU A 958 -12.23 15.09 -33.00
C LEU A 958 -12.66 16.03 -34.13
N TYR A 959 -13.94 16.39 -34.11
CA TYR A 959 -14.52 17.44 -34.93
C TYR A 959 -15.19 18.47 -34.04
N VAL A 960 -14.99 19.75 -34.34
CA VAL A 960 -15.63 20.86 -33.65
C VAL A 960 -16.43 21.66 -34.68
N ASN A 961 -17.73 21.80 -34.44
CA ASN A 961 -18.69 22.42 -35.37
C ASN A 961 -18.63 21.85 -36.80
N GLY A 962 -18.28 20.57 -36.91
CA GLY A 962 -18.18 19.84 -38.19
C GLY A 962 -16.82 19.94 -38.88
N GLU A 963 -15.88 20.71 -38.33
CA GLU A 963 -14.51 20.81 -38.84
C GLU A 963 -13.59 19.85 -38.08
N LYS A 964 -12.72 19.12 -38.79
CA LYS A 964 -11.70 18.30 -38.15
C LYS A 964 -10.70 19.23 -37.46
N VAL A 965 -10.31 18.88 -36.24
CA VAL A 965 -9.36 19.66 -35.45
C VAL A 965 -8.24 18.81 -34.84
N GLU A 966 -7.15 19.48 -34.48
CA GLU A 966 -6.05 18.95 -33.67
C GLU A 966 -5.83 19.82 -32.41
N LYS A 967 -5.15 19.31 -31.38
CA LYS A 967 -4.90 20.07 -30.14
C LYS A 967 -4.18 21.39 -30.44
N GLY A 968 -4.69 22.50 -29.89
CA GLY A 968 -4.10 23.83 -30.06
C GLY A 968 -4.45 24.56 -31.36
N ASP A 969 -5.28 23.97 -32.23
CA ASP A 969 -5.88 24.72 -33.35
C ASP A 969 -6.72 25.89 -32.82
N VAL A 970 -6.78 26.98 -33.59
CA VAL A 970 -7.59 28.17 -33.27
C VAL A 970 -8.92 28.08 -34.03
N ILE A 971 -10.04 28.22 -33.30
CA ILE A 971 -11.39 28.27 -33.89
C ILE A 971 -12.05 29.61 -33.59
N ASN A 972 -12.74 30.12 -34.60
CA ASN A 972 -13.62 31.27 -34.44
C ASN A 972 -14.96 30.86 -33.82
N ILE A 973 -15.27 31.40 -32.64
CA ILE A 973 -16.52 31.22 -31.91
C ILE A 973 -17.40 32.49 -31.90
N GLY A 974 -17.02 33.50 -32.69
CA GLY A 974 -17.73 34.76 -32.79
C GLY A 974 -19.18 34.58 -33.18
N GLY A 975 -20.09 35.08 -32.34
CA GLY A 975 -21.54 34.96 -32.54
C GLY A 975 -22.13 33.55 -32.34
N LEU A 976 -21.34 32.56 -31.94
CA LEU A 976 -21.85 31.25 -31.53
C LEU A 976 -22.39 31.29 -30.10
N SER A 977 -23.44 30.51 -29.86
CA SER A 977 -24.00 30.25 -28.52
C SER A 977 -23.68 28.85 -28.00
N GLU A 978 -23.15 27.97 -28.86
CA GLU A 978 -22.82 26.59 -28.55
C GLU A 978 -21.67 26.08 -29.43
N ILE A 979 -20.92 25.09 -28.93
CA ILE A 979 -19.92 24.30 -29.63
C ILE A 979 -20.42 22.86 -29.71
N LYS A 980 -20.42 22.29 -30.91
CA LYS A 980 -20.73 20.87 -31.14
C LYS A 980 -19.46 20.10 -31.33
N VAL A 981 -19.17 19.20 -30.41
CA VAL A 981 -18.02 18.32 -30.45
C VAL A 981 -18.48 16.94 -30.88
N LYS A 982 -17.79 16.38 -31.87
CA LYS A 982 -18.06 15.05 -32.39
C LYS A 982 -16.76 14.26 -32.42
N VAL A 983 -16.71 13.16 -31.69
CA VAL A 983 -15.65 12.17 -31.78
C VAL A 983 -16.07 11.10 -32.75
N VAL A 984 -15.19 10.76 -33.68
CA VAL A 984 -15.44 9.73 -34.70
C VAL A 984 -14.37 8.66 -34.58
N SER A 985 -14.80 7.41 -34.47
CA SER A 985 -13.91 6.25 -34.43
C SER A 985 -13.05 6.16 -35.70
N GLU A 986 -11.93 5.45 -35.63
CA GLU A 986 -11.01 5.29 -36.75
C GLU A 986 -11.69 4.67 -38.01
N ASP A 987 -12.68 3.79 -37.78
CA ASP A 987 -13.49 3.14 -38.82
C ASP A 987 -14.61 4.03 -39.39
N GLY A 988 -14.88 5.18 -38.76
CA GLY A 988 -15.90 6.14 -39.13
C GLY A 988 -17.34 5.69 -38.85
N ARG A 989 -17.54 4.54 -38.21
CA ARG A 989 -18.88 3.96 -37.96
C ARG A 989 -19.49 4.45 -36.65
N PHE A 990 -18.66 4.68 -35.65
CA PHE A 990 -19.09 5.05 -34.30
C PHE A 990 -18.77 6.51 -34.03
N THR A 991 -19.73 7.20 -33.43
CA THR A 991 -19.58 8.61 -33.14
C THR A 991 -20.21 8.95 -31.81
N THR A 992 -19.49 9.68 -30.97
CA THR A 992 -20.05 10.34 -29.80
C THR A 992 -20.13 11.83 -30.07
N GLU A 993 -21.28 12.43 -29.77
CA GLU A 993 -21.51 13.86 -29.92
C GLU A 993 -21.82 14.47 -28.56
N LYS A 994 -21.18 15.60 -28.26
CA LYS A 994 -21.44 16.39 -27.06
C LYS A 994 -21.57 17.86 -27.47
N THR A 995 -22.54 18.54 -26.86
CA THR A 995 -22.73 19.98 -27.06
C THR A 995 -22.28 20.71 -25.80
N PHE A 996 -21.61 21.85 -25.99
CA PHE A 996 -21.18 22.75 -24.94
C PHE A 996 -21.79 24.13 -25.21
N ALA A 997 -22.40 24.76 -24.22
CA ALA A 997 -22.92 26.11 -24.35
C ALA A 997 -21.80 27.15 -24.18
N LEU A 998 -21.97 28.32 -24.78
CA LEU A 998 -21.09 29.47 -24.62
C LEU A 998 -21.87 30.62 -23.99
N GLU A 999 -21.47 31.02 -22.78
CA GLU A 999 -22.02 32.17 -22.10
C GLU A 999 -20.99 33.31 -22.05
N ARG A 1000 -21.35 34.44 -22.65
CA ARG A 1000 -20.49 35.63 -22.74
C ARG A 1000 -20.73 36.53 -21.53
N ARG A 1001 -19.70 36.75 -20.70
CA ARG A 1001 -19.74 37.59 -19.50
C ARG A 1001 -19.04 38.92 -19.70
#